data_AF-A0A8T7DXB1-F1
#
_entry.id   AF-A0A8T7DXB1-F1
#
_cell.length_a   1.000
_cell.length_b   1.000
_cell.length_c   1.000
_cell.angle_alpha   90.00
_cell.angle_beta   90.00
_cell.angle_gamma   90.00
#
_symmetry.space_group_name_H-M   'P 1'
#
loop_
_entity.id
_entity.type
_entity.pdbx_description
1 polymer ?
#
loop_
_entity_poly.entity_id
_entity_poly.type
_entity_poly.pdbx_seq_one_letter_code
_entity_poly.pdbx_strand_id
1 'polypeptide(L)'
;SVGVSAGVFFAIYKVLPLMDSYLTSIAFIGGATFLISNVIGLKQDNARRLLGYSSIGQMGLLTLAIALLLQLDVPSQLAMVVGGLFINHLLAKAGLFWLAGMVDRTGIKDWCAIARRPELLLLFGIMLSALIGLPPFPGFWAKWQLVMLIADGGLYGWIAVILIGSLLEAAYLFRWFSHARGTDDNSMGDSSKDEAPSQVFVSLSQTVPVATAALLLFVIGYGMALEMNIETPGMFLPLLAGFALWLIDSIPGRLKALPMLVIVGAGGYWLTNDLEGINRLFSYLLVGGGLLVSIAAMYRNDDRRGFYPLLAVLLLSLAALLRSKTSLEFFFGWELMTLSSYLLVTLGREGVKSGLNYLLFSLGSAYFILAGFALAYAASGSLLLSDLGSSGDSIGLIFSLLAIGFVIKMGGFGVHIWLPGAYAEADDDFTAMLSAVVSKAGIFGLILIAANLGVQSDIGLDPAYVLGWIGILTATFGAMMAVFQEDIKRLVAYSSMGQLGYIVTGIALMSHLGWVSALYMTVNHFLFKGILFLSIAGIVLRTNERMMYKMGGLIKNMPFTFVFTMIAIIAMSGVPPLTGFGGKWMLFNALMDKGWHFIAAFAFFSSAVAFLYMFRLLQTVFLGQRKLEHAKLREAPAILLAPQFIMIAAIMVISAYPRLLLDPLSAAINPWLADPLGGAGFALQT
;
A
#
# COMPACT_ATOMS: atom_id res chain seq x y z
N SER A 1 11.19 -26.34 19.12
CA SER A 1 11.50 -25.82 17.78
C SER A 1 12.74 -26.51 17.21
N VAL A 2 13.92 -26.34 17.82
CA VAL A 2 15.20 -26.93 17.34
C VAL A 2 15.16 -28.44 17.08
N GLY A 3 14.53 -29.24 17.94
CA GLY A 3 14.44 -30.70 17.76
C GLY A 3 13.57 -31.14 16.56
N VAL A 4 12.49 -30.40 16.26
CA VAL A 4 11.64 -30.67 15.07
C VAL A 4 12.40 -30.26 13.80
N SER A 5 13.09 -29.12 13.85
CA SER A 5 13.92 -28.65 12.74
C SER A 5 15.09 -29.59 12.41
N ALA A 6 15.78 -30.12 13.43
CA ALA A 6 16.86 -31.09 13.22
C ALA A 6 16.34 -32.41 12.61
N GLY A 7 15.17 -32.89 13.05
CA GLY A 7 14.53 -34.07 12.46
C GLY A 7 14.09 -33.87 11.01
N VAL A 8 13.57 -32.67 10.68
CA VAL A 8 13.20 -32.25 9.32
C VAL A 8 14.46 -32.19 8.44
N PHE A 9 15.53 -31.50 8.86
CA PHE A 9 16.79 -31.47 8.12
C PHE A 9 17.41 -32.85 7.92
N PHE A 10 17.37 -33.71 8.93
CA PHE A 10 17.85 -35.09 8.80
C PHE A 10 17.05 -35.89 7.76
N ALA A 11 15.71 -35.85 7.84
CA ALA A 11 14.85 -36.49 6.86
C ALA A 11 15.11 -35.93 5.45
N ILE A 12 15.30 -34.62 5.33
CA ILE A 12 15.49 -33.94 4.05
C ILE A 12 16.87 -34.22 3.42
N TYR A 13 17.96 -34.16 4.18
CA TYR A 13 19.31 -34.28 3.62
C TYR A 13 19.82 -35.72 3.53
N LYS A 14 19.24 -36.64 4.33
CA LYS A 14 19.69 -38.03 4.38
C LYS A 14 18.67 -39.02 3.82
N VAL A 15 17.37 -38.72 3.91
CA VAL A 15 16.31 -39.65 3.49
C VAL A 15 15.70 -39.24 2.14
N LEU A 16 15.48 -37.94 1.91
CA LEU A 16 14.88 -37.45 0.67
C LEU A 16 15.63 -37.79 -0.63
N PRO A 17 16.98 -37.79 -0.68
CA PRO A 17 17.73 -38.25 -1.86
C PRO A 17 17.54 -39.73 -2.17
N LEU A 18 16.92 -40.51 -1.28
CA LEU A 18 16.54 -41.91 -1.50
C LEU A 18 15.08 -42.04 -1.97
N MET A 19 14.37 -40.93 -2.13
CA MET A 19 12.92 -40.87 -2.37
C MET A 19 12.54 -40.08 -3.62
N ASP A 20 13.40 -40.05 -4.64
CA ASP A 20 13.18 -39.30 -5.90
C ASP A 20 11.82 -39.62 -6.55
N SER A 21 11.35 -40.86 -6.45
CA SER A 21 10.04 -41.30 -6.97
C SER A 21 8.83 -40.72 -6.22
N TYR A 22 9.02 -40.07 -5.07
CA TYR A 22 7.96 -39.55 -4.21
C TYR A 22 7.94 -38.03 -4.09
N LEU A 23 8.81 -37.29 -4.80
CA LEU A 23 8.93 -35.82 -4.66
C LEU A 23 7.60 -35.07 -4.85
N THR A 24 6.78 -35.45 -5.83
CA THR A 24 5.46 -34.85 -6.05
C THR A 24 4.51 -35.07 -4.86
N SER A 25 4.51 -36.27 -4.28
CA SER A 25 3.71 -36.59 -3.10
C SER A 25 4.18 -35.80 -1.88
N ILE A 26 5.49 -35.60 -1.74
CA ILE A 26 6.09 -34.82 -0.66
C ILE A 26 5.75 -33.34 -0.82
N ALA A 27 5.82 -32.79 -2.04
CA ALA A 27 5.36 -31.44 -2.35
C ALA A 27 3.88 -31.27 -1.97
N PHE A 28 3.03 -32.24 -2.32
CA PHE A 28 1.62 -32.22 -1.94
C PHE A 28 1.39 -32.23 -0.43
N ILE A 29 2.07 -33.11 0.30
CA ILE A 29 1.98 -33.16 1.76
C ILE A 29 2.47 -31.84 2.38
N GLY A 30 3.58 -31.29 1.88
CA GLY A 30 4.14 -30.01 2.33
C GLY A 30 3.18 -28.85 2.11
N GLY A 31 2.64 -28.70 0.89
CA GLY A 31 1.68 -27.67 0.53
C GLY A 31 0.35 -27.80 1.28
N ALA A 32 -0.19 -29.01 1.42
CA ALA A 32 -1.38 -29.27 2.21
C ALA A 32 -1.16 -28.94 3.68
N THR A 33 -0.01 -29.33 4.25
CA THR A 33 0.37 -28.98 5.62
C THR A 33 0.41 -27.47 5.80
N PHE A 34 1.06 -26.74 4.87
CA PHE A 34 1.16 -25.28 4.89
C PHE A 34 -0.21 -24.59 4.86
N LEU A 35 -1.12 -25.01 3.97
CA LEU A 35 -2.45 -24.43 3.87
C LEU A 35 -3.32 -24.77 5.10
N ILE A 36 -3.42 -26.06 5.45
CA ILE A 36 -4.32 -26.52 6.52
C ILE A 36 -3.90 -25.94 7.86
N SER A 37 -2.60 -25.90 8.18
CA SER A 37 -2.15 -25.32 9.44
C SER A 37 -2.47 -23.84 9.54
N ASN A 38 -2.35 -23.09 8.44
CA ASN A 38 -2.68 -21.66 8.41
C ASN A 38 -4.19 -21.41 8.52
N VAL A 39 -5.02 -22.26 7.91
CA VAL A 39 -6.49 -22.24 8.10
C VAL A 39 -6.86 -22.52 9.56
N ILE A 40 -6.21 -23.49 10.21
CA ILE A 40 -6.44 -23.77 11.64
C ILE A 40 -5.92 -22.62 12.51
N GLY A 41 -4.81 -21.99 12.13
CA GLY A 41 -4.22 -20.81 12.76
C GLY A 41 -5.20 -19.64 12.86
N LEU A 42 -6.03 -19.40 11.83
CA LEU A 42 -7.08 -18.39 11.85
C LEU A 42 -8.09 -18.55 12.99
N LYS A 43 -8.30 -19.77 13.48
CA LYS A 43 -9.26 -20.04 14.57
C LYS A 43 -8.62 -19.98 15.96
N GLN A 44 -7.32 -19.71 16.06
CA GLN A 44 -6.62 -19.71 17.33
C GLN A 44 -6.65 -18.33 18.00
N ASP A 45 -7.06 -18.33 19.26
CA ASP A 45 -7.00 -17.15 20.15
C ASP A 45 -5.93 -17.27 21.24
N ASN A 46 -5.21 -18.40 21.27
CA ASN A 46 -4.10 -18.61 22.18
C ASN A 46 -2.77 -18.36 21.45
N ALA A 47 -1.95 -17.44 21.97
CA ALA A 47 -0.69 -17.02 21.36
C ALA A 47 0.27 -18.20 21.13
N ARG A 48 0.43 -19.11 22.12
CA ARG A 48 1.33 -20.27 22.00
C ARG A 48 0.82 -21.29 20.99
N ARG A 49 -0.49 -21.56 20.94
CA ARG A 49 -1.09 -22.46 19.93
C ARG A 49 -0.98 -21.88 18.53
N LEU A 50 -1.27 -20.59 18.37
CA LEU A 50 -1.13 -19.86 17.12
C LEU A 50 0.31 -19.92 16.60
N LEU A 51 1.31 -19.69 17.47
CA LEU A 51 2.72 -19.88 17.13
C LEU A 51 3.06 -21.32 16.72
N GLY A 52 2.45 -22.30 17.38
CA GLY A 52 2.58 -23.73 17.06
C GLY A 52 2.10 -24.04 15.64
N TYR A 53 0.88 -23.65 15.28
CA TYR A 53 0.33 -23.88 13.94
C TYR A 53 1.08 -23.13 12.84
N SER A 54 1.51 -21.89 13.10
CA SER A 54 2.42 -21.19 12.19
C SER A 54 3.74 -21.94 12.00
N SER A 55 4.26 -22.60 13.04
CA SER A 55 5.49 -23.40 12.91
C SER A 55 5.27 -24.66 12.08
N ILE A 56 4.13 -25.34 12.25
CA ILE A 56 3.74 -26.47 11.39
C ILE A 56 3.64 -26.01 9.93
N GLY A 57 3.03 -24.84 9.69
CA GLY A 57 2.92 -24.28 8.35
C GLY A 57 4.27 -24.01 7.71
N GLN A 58 5.16 -23.33 8.42
CA GLN A 58 6.50 -23.01 7.91
C GLN A 58 7.33 -24.27 7.61
N MET A 59 7.19 -25.34 8.41
CA MET A 59 7.78 -26.64 8.09
C MET A 59 7.15 -27.30 6.86
N GLY A 60 5.84 -27.11 6.65
CA GLY A 60 5.15 -27.50 5.42
C GLY A 60 5.69 -26.75 4.19
N LEU A 61 5.88 -25.43 4.31
CA LEU A 61 6.47 -24.60 3.25
C LEU A 61 7.92 -25.01 2.94
N LEU A 62 8.74 -25.29 3.96
CA LEU A 62 10.10 -25.80 3.78
C LEU A 62 10.09 -27.14 3.04
N THR A 63 9.27 -28.09 3.49
CA THR A 63 9.10 -29.41 2.85
C THR A 63 8.69 -29.28 1.39
N LEU A 64 7.72 -28.39 1.11
CA LEU A 64 7.29 -28.06 -0.23
C LEU A 64 8.44 -27.50 -1.06
N ALA A 65 9.15 -26.48 -0.56
CA ALA A 65 10.23 -25.81 -1.28
C ALA A 65 11.34 -26.78 -1.66
N ILE A 66 11.75 -27.66 -0.73
CA ILE A 66 12.78 -28.66 -0.99
C ILE A 66 12.34 -29.63 -2.09
N ALA A 67 11.13 -30.19 -1.97
CA ALA A 67 10.62 -31.15 -2.93
C ALA A 67 10.55 -30.55 -4.34
N LEU A 68 10.09 -29.30 -4.45
CA LEU A 68 10.04 -28.59 -5.73
C LEU A 68 11.43 -28.28 -6.29
N LEU A 69 12.37 -27.82 -5.47
CA LEU A 69 13.73 -27.52 -5.94
C LEU A 69 14.48 -28.76 -6.44
N LEU A 70 14.27 -29.92 -5.80
CA LEU A 70 14.80 -31.19 -6.28
C LEU A 70 14.09 -31.66 -7.55
N GLN A 71 12.76 -31.49 -7.62
CA GLN A 71 11.98 -31.82 -8.82
C GLN A 71 12.40 -30.98 -10.04
N LEU A 72 12.79 -29.73 -9.82
CA LEU A 72 13.27 -28.79 -10.85
C LEU A 72 14.77 -28.93 -11.15
N ASP A 73 15.48 -29.87 -10.51
CA ASP A 73 16.91 -30.11 -10.67
C ASP A 73 17.79 -28.85 -10.44
N VAL A 74 17.44 -28.05 -9.43
CA VAL A 74 18.18 -26.83 -9.03
C VAL A 74 18.70 -26.91 -7.59
N PRO A 75 19.45 -27.97 -7.20
CA PRO A 75 19.93 -28.14 -5.83
C PRO A 75 20.88 -27.04 -5.37
N SER A 76 21.53 -26.32 -6.29
CA SER A 76 22.38 -25.16 -5.98
C SER A 76 21.62 -24.02 -5.29
N GLN A 77 20.29 -23.94 -5.50
CA GLN A 77 19.43 -22.92 -4.90
C GLN A 77 18.90 -23.31 -3.51
N LEU A 78 19.15 -24.53 -3.03
CA LEU A 78 18.67 -25.00 -1.72
C LEU A 78 19.19 -24.12 -0.57
N ALA A 79 20.45 -23.69 -0.63
CA ALA A 79 21.02 -22.84 0.42
C ALA A 79 20.28 -21.49 0.52
N MET A 80 20.06 -20.84 -0.62
CA MET A 80 19.39 -19.53 -0.69
C MET A 80 17.93 -19.61 -0.26
N VAL A 81 17.19 -20.58 -0.81
CA VAL A 81 15.75 -20.70 -0.57
C VAL A 81 15.46 -21.37 0.76
N VAL A 82 15.91 -22.61 0.95
CA VAL A 82 15.57 -23.41 2.13
C VAL A 82 16.32 -22.90 3.35
N GLY A 83 17.60 -22.55 3.19
CA GLY A 83 18.39 -21.93 4.26
C GLY A 83 17.81 -20.56 4.67
N GLY A 84 17.46 -19.71 3.71
CA GLY A 84 16.82 -18.41 3.97
C GLY A 84 15.49 -18.53 4.70
N LEU A 85 14.58 -19.39 4.23
CA LEU A 85 13.30 -19.68 4.90
C LEU A 85 13.52 -20.21 6.33
N PHE A 86 14.46 -21.14 6.49
CA PHE A 86 14.74 -21.77 7.77
C PHE A 86 15.32 -20.79 8.80
N ILE A 87 16.36 -20.03 8.42
CA ILE A 87 17.00 -19.04 9.30
C ILE A 87 16.00 -17.96 9.71
N ASN A 88 15.20 -17.48 8.74
CA ASN A 88 14.14 -16.53 9.02
C ASN A 88 13.15 -17.06 10.07
N HIS A 89 12.65 -18.28 9.86
CA HIS A 89 11.74 -18.94 10.77
C HIS A 89 12.36 -19.11 12.16
N LEU A 90 13.60 -19.60 12.23
CA LEU A 90 14.33 -19.84 13.47
C LEU A 90 14.42 -18.57 14.31
N LEU A 91 14.94 -17.48 13.73
CA LEU A 91 15.16 -16.23 14.43
C LEU A 91 13.84 -15.56 14.81
N ALA A 92 12.89 -15.47 13.88
CA ALA A 92 11.58 -14.86 14.14
C ALA A 92 10.81 -15.61 15.23
N LYS A 93 10.80 -16.94 15.20
CA LYS A 93 10.11 -17.74 16.23
C LYS A 93 10.82 -17.68 17.57
N ALA A 94 12.15 -17.75 17.59
CA ALA A 94 12.88 -17.63 18.84
C ALA A 94 12.54 -16.30 19.53
N GLY A 95 12.57 -15.19 18.79
CA GLY A 95 12.15 -13.88 19.29
C GLY A 95 10.69 -13.85 19.78
N LEU A 96 9.75 -14.44 19.02
CA LEU A 96 8.33 -14.50 19.42
C LEU A 96 8.08 -15.35 20.67
N PHE A 97 8.78 -16.47 20.83
CA PHE A 97 8.67 -17.30 22.04
C PHE A 97 9.29 -16.61 23.26
N TRP A 98 10.41 -15.90 23.09
CA TRP A 98 10.96 -15.05 24.16
C TRP A 98 9.98 -13.94 24.56
N LEU A 99 9.44 -13.21 23.58
CA LEU A 99 8.40 -12.20 23.82
C LEU A 99 7.19 -12.81 24.52
N ALA A 100 6.72 -13.99 24.10
CA ALA A 100 5.58 -14.63 24.73
C ALA A 100 5.85 -15.09 26.17
N GLY A 101 7.09 -15.49 26.47
CA GLY A 101 7.53 -15.76 27.84
C GLY A 101 7.62 -14.49 28.71
N MET A 102 7.99 -13.36 28.11
CA MET A 102 8.05 -12.07 28.80
C MET A 102 6.68 -11.48 29.08
N VAL A 103 5.76 -11.55 28.11
CA VAL A 103 4.39 -11.05 28.25
C VAL A 103 3.59 -11.93 29.21
N ASP A 104 3.87 -13.24 29.20
CA ASP A 104 3.24 -14.27 30.03
C ASP A 104 1.70 -14.23 30.00
N ARG A 105 1.14 -13.86 28.84
CA ARG A 105 -0.30 -13.93 28.56
C ARG A 105 -0.58 -14.95 27.48
N THR A 106 -1.57 -15.79 27.73
CA THR A 106 -1.90 -16.89 26.82
C THR A 106 -2.91 -16.48 25.75
N GLY A 107 -3.88 -15.63 26.07
CA GLY A 107 -4.85 -15.10 25.12
C GLY A 107 -4.25 -13.98 24.27
N ILE A 108 -4.53 -13.96 22.96
CA ILE A 108 -4.03 -12.90 22.07
C ILE A 108 -4.64 -11.52 22.40
N LYS A 109 -5.81 -11.47 23.04
CA LYS A 109 -6.47 -10.23 23.48
C LYS A 109 -5.71 -9.56 24.62
N ASP A 110 -5.21 -10.38 25.55
CA ASP A 110 -4.46 -9.95 26.73
C ASP A 110 -3.09 -9.32 26.38
N TRP A 111 -2.67 -9.40 25.11
CA TRP A 111 -1.44 -8.78 24.64
C TRP A 111 -1.53 -7.26 24.54
N CYS A 112 -2.70 -6.65 24.74
CA CYS A 112 -2.82 -5.20 24.95
C CYS A 112 -1.94 -4.71 26.13
N ALA A 113 -1.49 -5.61 27.01
CA ALA A 113 -0.54 -5.35 28.09
C ALA A 113 0.81 -4.74 27.62
N ILE A 114 1.20 -4.92 26.35
CA ILE A 114 2.41 -4.29 25.78
C ILE A 114 2.12 -3.04 24.93
N ALA A 115 0.86 -2.60 24.81
CA ALA A 115 0.46 -1.47 23.96
C ALA A 115 1.20 -0.17 24.29
N ARG A 116 1.60 0.02 25.55
CA ARG A 116 2.33 1.22 26.02
C ARG A 116 3.86 1.08 26.01
N ARG A 117 4.39 -0.02 25.46
CA ARG A 117 5.82 -0.34 25.37
C ARG A 117 6.25 -0.32 23.90
N PRO A 118 6.56 0.86 23.32
CA PRO A 118 6.82 1.01 21.90
C PRO A 118 8.00 0.15 21.41
N GLU A 119 9.01 -0.06 22.26
CA GLU A 119 10.15 -0.94 22.00
C GLU A 119 9.72 -2.41 21.81
N LEU A 120 8.81 -2.91 22.67
CA LEU A 120 8.31 -4.29 22.57
C LEU A 120 7.38 -4.45 21.37
N LEU A 121 6.54 -3.45 21.10
CA LEU A 121 5.69 -3.45 19.90
C LEU A 121 6.51 -3.42 18.61
N LEU A 122 7.62 -2.66 18.58
CA LEU A 122 8.52 -2.63 17.43
C LEU A 122 9.16 -4.00 17.21
N LEU A 123 9.77 -4.59 18.25
CA LEU A 123 10.37 -5.92 18.16
C LEU A 123 9.35 -6.98 17.75
N PHE A 124 8.15 -6.94 18.33
CA PHE A 124 7.06 -7.83 17.98
C PHE A 124 6.67 -7.68 16.49
N GLY A 125 6.48 -6.44 16.02
CA GLY A 125 6.18 -6.14 14.63
C GLY A 125 7.28 -6.63 13.66
N ILE A 126 8.56 -6.48 14.02
CA ILE A 126 9.70 -6.98 13.23
C ILE A 126 9.62 -8.51 13.10
N MET A 127 9.41 -9.24 14.20
CA MET A 127 9.32 -10.70 14.16
C MET A 127 8.15 -11.18 13.29
N LEU A 128 6.99 -10.54 13.39
CA LEU A 128 5.82 -10.90 12.58
C LEU A 128 6.03 -10.60 11.10
N SER A 129 6.62 -9.43 10.79
CA SER A 129 6.94 -9.02 9.42
C SER A 129 7.95 -9.99 8.79
N ALA A 130 8.98 -10.39 9.55
CA ALA A 130 9.93 -11.42 9.12
C ALA A 130 9.25 -12.75 8.83
N LEU A 131 8.38 -13.22 9.73
CA LEU A 131 7.71 -14.51 9.60
C LEU A 131 6.81 -14.60 8.36
N ILE A 132 6.11 -13.51 8.03
CA ILE A 132 5.26 -13.42 6.83
C ILE A 132 6.10 -13.25 5.56
N GLY A 133 7.39 -12.91 5.69
CA GLY A 133 8.31 -12.74 4.55
C GLY A 133 8.22 -11.36 3.94
N LEU A 134 8.00 -10.32 4.75
CA LEU A 134 8.12 -8.92 4.31
C LEU A 134 9.60 -8.51 4.21
N PRO A 135 9.95 -7.56 3.33
CA PRO A 135 11.31 -7.06 3.23
C PRO A 135 11.72 -6.30 4.51
N PRO A 136 13.02 -6.32 4.88
CA PRO A 136 14.15 -6.88 4.12
C PRO A 136 14.59 -8.28 4.61
N PHE A 137 13.70 -9.03 5.27
CA PHE A 137 14.10 -10.20 6.05
C PHE A 137 14.46 -11.42 5.16
N PRO A 138 15.22 -12.40 5.67
CA PRO A 138 15.67 -13.54 4.87
C PRO A 138 14.51 -14.32 4.21
N GLY A 139 13.35 -14.35 4.88
CA GLY A 139 12.14 -14.98 4.35
C GLY A 139 11.57 -14.29 3.11
N PHE A 140 11.79 -12.97 2.93
CA PHE A 140 11.36 -12.24 1.73
C PHE A 140 12.15 -12.72 0.50
N TRP A 141 13.48 -12.67 0.58
CA TRP A 141 14.38 -13.07 -0.51
C TRP A 141 14.19 -14.54 -0.89
N ALA A 142 14.09 -15.41 0.11
CA ALA A 142 13.89 -16.83 -0.11
C ALA A 142 12.54 -17.14 -0.79
N LYS A 143 11.45 -16.48 -0.37
CA LYS A 143 10.14 -16.64 -1.00
C LYS A 143 10.12 -16.09 -2.42
N TRP A 144 10.73 -14.92 -2.65
CA TRP A 144 10.88 -14.36 -3.99
C TRP A 144 11.58 -15.37 -4.91
N GLN A 145 12.76 -15.85 -4.51
CA GLN A 145 13.54 -16.78 -5.31
C GLN A 145 12.78 -18.09 -5.56
N LEU A 146 12.10 -18.62 -4.54
CA LEU A 146 11.26 -19.81 -4.68
C LEU A 146 10.14 -19.60 -5.72
N VAL A 147 9.44 -18.48 -5.67
CA VAL A 147 8.33 -18.19 -6.59
C VAL A 147 8.82 -18.02 -8.03
N MET A 148 9.97 -17.36 -8.23
CA MET A 148 10.58 -17.22 -9.56
C MET A 148 10.98 -18.58 -10.15
N LEU A 149 11.65 -19.43 -9.36
CA LEU A 149 12.07 -20.78 -9.80
C LEU A 149 10.88 -21.70 -10.10
N ILE A 150 9.81 -21.65 -9.29
CA ILE A 150 8.60 -22.42 -9.53
C ILE A 150 7.90 -21.97 -10.82
N ALA A 151 7.89 -20.67 -11.09
CA ALA A 151 7.30 -20.12 -12.30
C ALA A 151 8.09 -20.55 -13.55
N ASP A 152 9.43 -20.46 -13.50
CA ASP A 152 10.34 -20.91 -14.56
C ASP A 152 10.16 -22.41 -14.86
N GLY A 153 9.93 -23.20 -13.82
CA GLY A 153 9.57 -24.62 -13.94
C GLY A 153 8.14 -24.91 -14.45
N GLY A 154 7.32 -23.90 -14.76
CA GLY A 154 5.94 -24.05 -15.21
C GLY A 154 4.96 -24.55 -14.14
N LEU A 155 5.35 -24.52 -12.86
CA LEU A 155 4.60 -25.12 -11.75
C LEU A 155 3.68 -24.12 -11.03
N TYR A 156 2.90 -23.34 -11.80
CA TYR A 156 2.13 -22.18 -11.31
C TYR A 156 1.12 -22.48 -10.19
N GLY A 157 0.59 -23.71 -10.13
CA GLY A 157 -0.32 -24.13 -9.06
C GLY A 157 0.29 -24.00 -7.66
N TRP A 158 1.59 -24.26 -7.52
CA TRP A 158 2.29 -24.11 -6.24
C TRP A 158 2.49 -22.67 -5.82
N ILE A 159 2.59 -21.73 -6.78
CA ILE A 159 2.62 -20.29 -6.48
C ILE A 159 1.33 -19.89 -5.78
N ALA A 160 0.17 -20.30 -6.29
CA ALA A 160 -1.12 -20.01 -5.65
C ALA A 160 -1.19 -20.58 -4.21
N VAL A 161 -0.72 -21.81 -3.99
CA VAL A 161 -0.64 -22.45 -2.67
C VAL A 161 0.23 -21.61 -1.70
N ILE A 162 1.42 -21.18 -2.15
CA ILE A 162 2.36 -20.40 -1.34
C ILE A 162 1.79 -19.03 -0.99
N LEU A 163 1.19 -18.34 -1.96
CA LEU A 163 0.66 -16.99 -1.76
C LEU A 163 -0.61 -16.99 -0.90
N ILE A 164 -1.53 -17.92 -1.13
CA ILE A 164 -2.74 -18.07 -0.29
C ILE A 164 -2.35 -18.43 1.14
N GLY A 165 -1.47 -19.43 1.33
CA GLY A 165 -1.02 -19.80 2.67
C GLY A 165 -0.31 -18.66 3.41
N SER A 166 0.51 -17.88 2.70
CA SER A 166 1.16 -16.69 3.26
C SER A 166 0.17 -15.59 3.64
N LEU A 167 -0.92 -15.43 2.88
CA LEU A 167 -1.99 -14.46 3.19
C LEU A 167 -2.77 -14.87 4.44
N LEU A 168 -3.09 -16.16 4.56
CA LEU A 168 -3.75 -16.72 5.73
C LEU A 168 -2.88 -16.59 6.99
N GLU A 169 -1.56 -16.82 6.85
CA GLU A 169 -0.59 -16.59 7.92
C GLU A 169 -0.56 -15.13 8.37
N ALA A 170 -0.50 -14.19 7.42
CA ALA A 170 -0.54 -12.77 7.72
C ALA A 170 -1.81 -12.36 8.48
N ALA A 171 -2.96 -12.93 8.13
CA ALA A 171 -4.23 -12.61 8.77
C ALA A 171 -4.27 -12.90 10.26
N TYR A 172 -3.86 -14.08 10.73
CA TYR A 172 -3.90 -14.36 12.18
C TYR A 172 -2.73 -13.71 12.93
N LEU A 173 -1.55 -13.58 12.32
CA LEU A 173 -0.39 -12.93 12.95
C LEU A 173 -0.63 -11.43 13.16
N PHE A 174 -1.13 -10.73 12.14
CA PHE A 174 -1.46 -9.31 12.29
C PHE A 174 -2.79 -9.05 13.00
N ARG A 175 -3.69 -10.04 13.10
CA ARG A 175 -4.80 -9.98 14.08
C ARG A 175 -4.26 -9.94 15.50
N TRP A 176 -3.28 -10.80 15.81
CA TRP A 176 -2.63 -10.80 17.12
C TRP A 176 -1.86 -9.49 17.36
N PHE A 177 -1.13 -8.97 16.37
CA PHE A 177 -0.51 -7.64 16.46
C PHE A 177 -1.52 -6.52 16.71
N SER A 178 -2.66 -6.58 16.03
CA SER A 178 -3.75 -5.62 16.19
C SER A 178 -4.27 -5.62 17.63
N HIS A 179 -4.40 -6.79 18.27
CA HIS A 179 -4.77 -6.87 19.69
C HIS A 179 -3.68 -6.32 20.61
N ALA A 180 -2.41 -6.59 20.32
CA ALA A 180 -1.29 -6.04 21.09
C ALA A 180 -1.20 -4.51 21.03
N ARG A 181 -1.64 -3.90 19.92
CA ARG A 181 -1.72 -2.44 19.74
C ARG A 181 -3.02 -1.83 20.26
N GLY A 182 -4.10 -2.59 20.32
CA GLY A 182 -5.40 -2.11 20.74
C GLY A 182 -5.37 -1.65 22.19
N THR A 183 -5.81 -0.42 22.43
CA THR A 183 -6.27 0.01 23.76
C THR A 183 -7.74 -0.36 23.86
N ASP A 184 -8.13 -1.19 24.82
CA ASP A 184 -9.51 -1.60 25.09
C ASP A 184 -10.38 -0.38 25.43
N ASP A 185 -10.88 0.35 24.42
CA ASP A 185 -11.74 1.52 24.65
C ASP A 185 -13.15 1.38 24.03
N ASN A 186 -13.52 0.18 23.55
CA ASN A 186 -14.86 -0.06 22.97
C ASN A 186 -15.52 -1.38 23.41
N SER A 187 -15.15 -1.93 24.56
CA SER A 187 -15.97 -2.93 25.29
C SER A 187 -16.81 -2.30 26.41
N MET A 188 -16.95 -0.97 26.47
CA MET A 188 -17.91 -0.28 27.34
C MET A 188 -19.32 -0.35 26.73
N GLY A 189 -19.84 -1.57 26.71
CA GLY A 189 -21.13 -1.94 26.15
C GLY A 189 -21.40 -3.39 26.49
N ASP A 190 -21.49 -3.64 27.79
CA ASP A 190 -21.96 -4.86 28.45
C ASP A 190 -20.89 -5.81 29.05
N SER A 191 -21.07 -6.04 30.35
CA SER A 191 -20.46 -7.04 31.25
C SER A 191 -18.97 -6.91 31.67
N SER A 192 -18.81 -6.82 32.99
CA SER A 192 -17.61 -6.96 33.83
C SER A 192 -16.60 -5.79 33.88
N LYS A 193 -16.45 -5.26 35.11
CA LYS A 193 -15.30 -4.50 35.58
C LYS A 193 -14.08 -5.44 35.63
N ASP A 194 -13.53 -5.83 34.49
CA ASP A 194 -12.23 -6.49 34.48
C ASP A 194 -11.15 -5.40 34.59
N GLU A 195 -10.32 -5.54 35.63
CA GLU A 195 -9.16 -4.69 35.88
C GLU A 195 -8.34 -4.54 34.60
N ALA A 196 -7.98 -3.31 34.22
CA ALA A 196 -7.09 -3.07 33.10
C ALA A 196 -5.84 -3.96 33.26
N PRO A 197 -5.47 -4.79 32.25
CA PRO A 197 -4.45 -5.80 32.43
C PRO A 197 -3.16 -5.17 32.94
N SER A 198 -2.63 -5.73 34.03
CA SER A 198 -1.41 -5.23 34.66
C SER A 198 -0.29 -5.12 33.64
N GLN A 199 0.30 -3.93 33.53
CA GLN A 199 1.37 -3.67 32.56
C GLN A 199 2.57 -4.57 32.83
N VAL A 200 3.17 -5.07 31.75
CA VAL A 200 4.33 -5.97 31.85
C VAL A 200 5.59 -5.14 32.13
N PHE A 201 6.17 -5.35 33.32
CA PHE A 201 7.49 -4.83 33.65
C PHE A 201 8.56 -5.78 33.11
N VAL A 202 9.22 -5.34 32.06
CA VAL A 202 10.33 -6.04 31.41
C VAL A 202 11.61 -5.27 31.64
N SER A 203 12.66 -5.96 32.09
CA SER A 203 14.01 -5.40 32.20
C SER A 203 14.73 -5.33 30.85
N LEU A 204 15.67 -4.40 30.69
CA LEU A 204 16.46 -4.28 29.45
C LEU A 204 17.17 -5.60 29.09
N SER A 205 17.70 -6.31 30.08
CA SER A 205 18.40 -7.60 29.90
C SER A 205 17.51 -8.67 29.23
N GLN A 206 16.21 -8.69 29.55
CA GLN A 206 15.26 -9.63 28.96
C GLN A 206 14.94 -9.30 27.50
N THR A 207 15.09 -8.04 27.08
CA THR A 207 14.85 -7.62 25.68
C THR A 207 16.03 -7.93 24.76
N VAL A 208 17.24 -8.12 25.31
CA VAL A 208 18.46 -8.34 24.52
C VAL A 208 18.35 -9.52 23.56
N PRO A 209 17.89 -10.74 23.95
CA PRO A 209 17.79 -11.86 23.02
C PRO A 209 16.86 -11.57 21.84
N VAL A 210 15.74 -10.88 22.09
CA VAL A 210 14.77 -10.52 21.05
C VAL A 210 15.35 -9.46 20.11
N ALA A 211 16.02 -8.45 20.66
CA ALA A 211 16.71 -7.43 19.88
C ALA A 211 17.85 -8.00 19.04
N THR A 212 18.61 -8.95 19.58
CA THR A 212 19.65 -9.68 18.83
C THR A 212 19.06 -10.49 17.68
N ALA A 213 17.95 -11.20 17.91
CA ALA A 213 17.25 -11.92 16.85
C ALA A 213 16.77 -10.97 15.73
N ALA A 214 16.22 -9.81 16.10
CA ALA A 214 15.82 -8.77 15.16
C ALA A 214 17.02 -8.24 14.35
N LEU A 215 18.14 -7.93 15.01
CA LEU A 215 19.35 -7.46 14.34
C LEU A 215 19.89 -8.51 13.36
N LEU A 216 19.96 -9.78 13.77
CA LEU A 216 20.41 -10.87 12.91
C LEU A 216 19.51 -11.05 11.68
N LEU A 217 18.19 -10.90 11.82
CA LEU A 217 17.27 -10.92 10.69
C LEU A 217 17.59 -9.80 9.68
N PHE A 218 17.89 -8.58 10.13
CA PHE A 218 18.31 -7.50 9.24
C PHE A 218 19.68 -7.77 8.58
N VAL A 219 20.66 -8.22 9.35
CA VAL A 219 22.02 -8.50 8.84
C VAL A 219 22.01 -9.61 7.80
N ILE A 220 21.33 -10.72 8.08
CA ILE A 220 21.23 -11.86 7.14
C ILE A 220 20.38 -11.47 5.93
N GLY A 221 19.29 -10.73 6.15
CA GLY A 221 18.47 -10.20 5.06
C GLY A 221 19.26 -9.30 4.11
N TYR A 222 20.10 -8.42 4.64
CA TYR A 222 21.02 -7.62 3.83
C TYR A 222 22.10 -8.47 3.14
N GLY A 223 22.64 -9.50 3.81
CA GLY A 223 23.58 -10.44 3.20
C GLY A 223 22.99 -11.17 1.99
N MET A 224 21.76 -11.66 2.10
CA MET A 224 21.04 -12.29 0.97
C MET A 224 20.77 -11.29 -0.16
N ALA A 225 20.50 -10.03 0.18
CA ALA A 225 20.32 -8.97 -0.81
C ALA A 225 21.58 -8.77 -1.68
N LEU A 226 22.78 -8.87 -1.08
CA LEU A 226 24.05 -8.81 -1.80
C LEU A 226 24.25 -10.04 -2.69
N GLU A 227 23.84 -11.23 -2.23
CA GLU A 227 23.91 -12.47 -3.01
C GLU A 227 23.00 -12.44 -4.25
N MET A 228 21.87 -11.71 -4.17
CA MET A 228 20.96 -11.52 -5.31
C MET A 228 21.40 -10.46 -6.32
N ASN A 229 22.62 -9.90 -6.18
CA ASN A 229 23.18 -8.90 -7.11
C ASN A 229 22.27 -7.70 -7.39
N ILE A 230 21.63 -7.18 -6.34
CA ILE A 230 20.74 -6.02 -6.45
C ILE A 230 21.48 -4.80 -7.01
N GLU A 231 20.87 -4.13 -7.99
CA GLU A 231 21.49 -3.01 -8.70
C GLU A 231 21.47 -1.70 -7.90
N THR A 232 20.47 -1.47 -7.06
CA THR A 232 20.29 -0.20 -6.34
C THR A 232 20.37 -0.33 -4.81
N PRO A 233 21.54 -0.10 -4.20
CA PRO A 233 21.69 -0.06 -2.73
C PRO A 233 20.75 0.95 -2.04
N GLY A 234 20.31 1.97 -2.77
CA GLY A 234 19.35 2.97 -2.32
C GLY A 234 18.00 2.42 -1.87
N MET A 235 17.65 1.18 -2.21
CA MET A 235 16.41 0.54 -1.76
C MET A 235 16.31 0.38 -0.23
N PHE A 236 17.43 0.36 0.50
CA PHE A 236 17.47 0.26 1.97
C PHE A 236 17.38 1.62 2.68
N LEU A 237 17.54 2.73 1.95
CA LEU A 237 17.45 4.08 2.51
C LEU A 237 16.16 4.35 3.31
N PRO A 238 14.96 3.87 2.91
CA PRO A 238 13.74 4.08 3.68
C PRO A 238 13.86 3.52 5.11
N LEU A 239 14.44 2.32 5.26
CA LEU A 239 14.61 1.67 6.56
C LEU A 239 15.66 2.37 7.42
N LEU A 240 16.77 2.79 6.82
CA LEU A 240 17.81 3.56 7.52
C LEU A 240 17.28 4.91 8.01
N ALA A 241 16.52 5.62 7.18
CA ALA A 241 15.88 6.87 7.53
C ALA A 241 14.84 6.70 8.65
N GLY A 242 14.00 5.66 8.56
CA GLY A 242 13.05 5.30 9.60
C GLY A 242 13.73 5.00 10.93
N PHE A 243 14.81 4.20 10.91
CA PHE A 243 15.59 3.88 12.10
C PHE A 243 16.24 5.12 12.72
N ALA A 244 16.86 5.98 11.91
CA ALA A 244 17.49 7.22 12.38
C ALA A 244 16.46 8.15 13.06
N LEU A 245 15.26 8.29 12.49
CA LEU A 245 14.18 9.07 13.10
C LEU A 245 13.59 8.39 14.33
N TRP A 246 13.59 7.06 14.38
CA TRP A 246 13.12 6.31 15.54
C TRP A 246 14.03 6.50 16.76
N LEU A 247 15.35 6.64 16.57
CA LEU A 247 16.29 6.94 17.66
C LEU A 247 15.97 8.25 18.39
N ILE A 248 15.34 9.21 17.70
CA ILE A 248 14.92 10.49 18.27
C ILE A 248 13.41 10.57 18.54
N ASP A 249 12.69 9.44 18.53
CA ASP A 249 11.22 9.40 18.63
C ASP A 249 10.67 9.89 19.98
N SER A 250 11.55 10.08 20.97
CA SER A 250 11.19 10.65 22.29
C SER A 250 11.06 12.19 22.29
N ILE A 251 11.53 12.87 21.24
CA ILE A 251 11.43 14.34 21.11
C ILE A 251 9.99 14.74 20.70
N PRO A 252 9.48 15.94 21.07
CA PRO A 252 8.16 16.43 20.64
C PRO A 252 7.94 16.39 19.12
N GLY A 253 6.72 16.06 18.70
CA GLY A 253 6.38 15.81 17.29
C GLY A 253 6.73 16.97 16.34
N ARG A 254 6.52 18.22 16.74
CA ARG A 254 6.88 19.40 15.90
C ARG A 254 8.36 19.47 15.58
N LEU A 255 9.20 19.16 16.56
CA LEU A 255 10.66 19.20 16.40
C LEU A 255 11.15 18.03 15.55
N LYS A 256 10.47 16.87 15.60
CA LYS A 256 10.75 15.70 14.75
C LYS A 256 10.29 15.86 13.30
N ALA A 257 9.28 16.71 13.05
CA ALA A 257 8.80 16.96 11.70
C ALA A 257 9.89 17.57 10.80
N LEU A 258 10.71 18.49 11.32
CA LEU A 258 11.80 19.12 10.58
C LEU A 258 12.88 18.14 10.10
N PRO A 259 13.54 17.33 10.95
CA PRO A 259 14.51 16.34 10.49
C PRO A 259 13.86 15.30 9.58
N MET A 260 12.58 14.95 9.79
CA MET A 260 11.87 14.07 8.86
C MET A 260 11.76 14.70 7.46
N LEU A 261 11.33 15.96 7.36
CA LEU A 261 11.26 16.69 6.09
C LEU A 261 12.64 16.82 5.42
N VAL A 262 13.70 17.06 6.19
CA VAL A 262 15.08 17.16 5.67
C VAL A 262 15.57 15.80 5.16
N ILE A 263 15.41 14.73 5.94
CA ILE A 263 15.85 13.38 5.56
C ILE A 263 15.09 12.91 4.31
N VAL A 264 13.77 13.08 4.27
CA VAL A 264 12.96 12.70 3.11
C VAL A 264 13.25 13.61 1.91
N GLY A 265 13.48 14.90 2.13
CA GLY A 265 13.84 15.84 1.07
C GLY A 265 15.18 15.50 0.42
N ALA A 266 16.22 15.33 1.23
CA ALA A 266 17.56 14.99 0.74
C ALA A 266 17.62 13.57 0.16
N GLY A 267 17.09 12.58 0.88
CA GLY A 267 17.06 11.18 0.44
C GLY A 267 16.18 10.97 -0.78
N GLY A 268 15.02 11.62 -0.82
CA GLY A 268 14.11 11.60 -1.97
C GLY A 268 14.73 12.27 -3.19
N TYR A 269 15.37 13.42 -3.04
CA TYR A 269 16.11 14.07 -4.13
C TYR A 269 17.24 13.17 -4.65
N TRP A 270 18.05 12.59 -3.76
CA TRP A 270 19.12 11.67 -4.15
C TRP A 270 18.62 10.45 -4.92
N LEU A 271 17.46 9.90 -4.56
CA LEU A 271 16.86 8.76 -5.25
C LEU A 271 16.25 9.12 -6.62
N THR A 272 15.85 10.38 -6.82
CA THR A 272 14.95 10.76 -7.93
C THR A 272 15.47 11.86 -8.87
N ASN A 273 16.63 12.47 -8.60
CA ASN A 273 17.15 13.62 -9.34
C ASN A 273 17.50 13.33 -10.82
N ASP A 274 17.88 12.10 -11.12
CA ASP A 274 18.27 11.59 -12.43
C ASP A 274 17.12 10.92 -13.19
N LEU A 275 15.96 10.75 -12.56
CA LEU A 275 14.79 10.15 -13.21
C LEU A 275 14.31 11.04 -14.35
N GLU A 276 13.79 10.43 -15.41
CA GLU A 276 13.26 11.12 -16.59
C GLU A 276 11.82 10.70 -16.91
N GLY A 277 11.20 11.35 -17.90
CA GLY A 277 9.88 10.99 -18.41
C GLY A 277 8.81 10.86 -17.32
N ILE A 278 8.08 9.74 -17.34
CA ILE A 278 6.99 9.47 -16.41
C ILE A 278 7.47 9.32 -14.95
N ASN A 279 8.66 8.73 -14.73
CA ASN A 279 9.19 8.54 -13.38
C ASN A 279 9.50 9.89 -12.72
N ARG A 280 10.02 10.87 -13.49
CA ARG A 280 10.21 12.26 -13.03
C ARG A 280 8.89 12.94 -12.68
N LEU A 281 7.84 12.71 -13.48
CA LEU A 281 6.53 13.27 -13.19
C LEU A 281 5.95 12.74 -11.87
N PHE A 282 6.04 11.42 -11.65
CA PHE A 282 5.60 10.82 -10.40
C PHE A 282 6.51 11.15 -9.22
N SER A 283 7.79 11.49 -9.41
CA SER A 283 8.65 11.92 -8.31
C SER A 283 8.18 13.26 -7.73
N TYR A 284 7.76 14.20 -8.59
CA TYR A 284 7.13 15.44 -8.13
C TYR A 284 5.83 15.19 -7.38
N LEU A 285 4.99 14.25 -7.82
CA LEU A 285 3.73 13.94 -7.16
C LEU A 285 3.92 13.19 -5.83
N LEU A 286 4.77 12.17 -5.82
CA LEU A 286 4.94 11.26 -4.69
C LEU A 286 5.86 11.85 -3.61
N VAL A 287 7.04 12.32 -4.01
CA VAL A 287 8.04 12.87 -3.09
C VAL A 287 7.74 14.35 -2.82
N GLY A 288 7.64 15.16 -3.87
CA GLY A 288 7.35 16.60 -3.74
C GLY A 288 6.00 16.86 -3.09
N GLY A 289 4.94 16.19 -3.59
CA GLY A 289 3.60 16.26 -3.02
C GLY A 289 3.51 15.66 -1.62
N GLY A 290 4.23 14.58 -1.35
CA GLY A 290 4.36 13.99 -0.01
C GLY A 290 4.97 14.95 1.00
N LEU A 291 6.07 15.63 0.65
CA LEU A 291 6.69 16.66 1.49
C LEU A 291 5.74 17.84 1.72
N LEU A 292 5.08 18.32 0.66
CA LEU A 292 4.11 19.42 0.75
C LEU A 292 2.98 19.10 1.73
N VAL A 293 2.38 17.92 1.64
CA VAL A 293 1.32 17.47 2.57
C VAL A 293 1.88 17.30 3.98
N SER A 294 3.11 16.81 4.13
CA SER A 294 3.73 16.57 5.43
C SER A 294 4.03 17.84 6.23
N ILE A 295 4.22 18.99 5.55
CA ILE A 295 4.34 20.31 6.22
C ILE A 295 3.11 20.58 7.09
N ALA A 296 1.92 20.15 6.65
CA ALA A 296 0.68 20.36 7.40
C ALA A 296 0.77 19.76 8.82
N ALA A 297 1.36 18.56 8.97
CA ALA A 297 1.43 17.85 10.25
C ALA A 297 2.17 18.63 11.37
N MET A 298 2.92 19.68 11.02
CA MET A 298 3.60 20.55 11.98
C MET A 298 2.64 21.36 12.87
N TYR A 299 1.33 21.40 12.58
CA TYR A 299 0.36 22.07 13.47
C TYR A 299 0.19 21.35 14.81
N ARG A 300 0.53 20.07 14.91
CA ARG A 300 0.31 19.24 16.10
C ARG A 300 1.46 19.32 17.10
N ASN A 301 1.16 19.35 18.40
CA ASN A 301 2.14 19.49 19.49
C ASN A 301 2.39 18.18 20.26
N ASP A 302 1.63 17.12 19.99
CA ASP A 302 1.76 15.84 20.67
C ASP A 302 3.01 15.08 20.24
N ASP A 303 3.39 14.08 21.04
CA ASP A 303 4.65 13.33 20.86
C ASP A 303 4.69 12.50 19.58
N ARG A 304 3.54 12.08 19.04
CA ARG A 304 3.40 11.43 17.73
C ARG A 304 4.39 10.27 17.53
N ARG A 305 4.56 9.42 18.55
CA ARG A 305 5.51 8.29 18.52
C ARG A 305 5.21 7.35 17.35
N GLY A 306 6.26 6.95 16.63
CA GLY A 306 6.20 6.11 15.43
C GLY A 306 5.73 6.83 14.16
N PHE A 307 5.02 7.95 14.24
CA PHE A 307 4.43 8.62 13.08
C PHE A 307 5.48 9.07 12.05
N TYR A 308 6.45 9.90 12.46
CA TYR A 308 7.46 10.45 11.55
C TYR A 308 8.46 9.42 11.02
N PRO A 309 8.97 8.46 11.84
CA PRO A 309 9.75 7.34 11.34
C PRO A 309 9.03 6.55 10.23
N LEU A 310 7.76 6.18 10.44
CA LEU A 310 6.98 5.43 9.46
C LEU A 310 6.66 6.27 8.22
N LEU A 311 6.40 7.57 8.39
CA LEU A 311 6.17 8.48 7.27
C LEU A 311 7.42 8.63 6.39
N ALA A 312 8.63 8.65 6.97
CA ALA A 312 9.87 8.65 6.20
C ALA A 312 10.07 7.34 5.43
N VAL A 313 9.82 6.18 6.06
CA VAL A 313 9.85 4.88 5.37
C VAL A 313 8.86 4.87 4.21
N LEU A 314 7.65 5.40 4.40
CA LEU A 314 6.63 5.48 3.37
C LEU A 314 7.06 6.36 2.19
N LEU A 315 7.50 7.60 2.44
CA LEU A 315 7.83 8.53 1.36
C LEU A 315 9.10 8.12 0.61
N LEU A 316 10.10 7.57 1.29
CA LEU A 316 11.32 7.08 0.65
C LEU A 316 11.11 5.74 -0.05
N SER A 317 10.18 4.88 0.40
CA SER A 317 9.83 3.66 -0.35
C SER A 317 9.12 3.99 -1.65
N LEU A 318 8.29 5.04 -1.69
CA LEU A 318 7.73 5.57 -2.93
C LEU A 318 8.83 6.10 -3.86
N ALA A 319 9.83 6.81 -3.33
CA ALA A 319 10.98 7.28 -4.12
C ALA A 319 11.82 6.12 -4.67
N ALA A 320 12.10 5.10 -3.86
CA ALA A 320 12.83 3.90 -4.26
C ALA A 320 12.06 3.11 -5.35
N LEU A 321 10.73 3.04 -5.22
CA LEU A 321 9.86 2.40 -6.21
C LEU A 321 9.92 3.07 -7.58
N LEU A 322 10.08 4.39 -7.66
CA LEU A 322 10.23 5.09 -8.95
C LEU A 322 11.59 4.84 -9.63
N ARG A 323 12.60 4.45 -8.85
CA ARG A 323 13.95 4.17 -9.33
C ARG A 323 14.14 2.71 -9.74
N SER A 324 13.27 1.81 -9.27
CA SER A 324 13.41 0.36 -9.48
C SER A 324 13.64 0.03 -10.95
N LYS A 325 14.68 -0.75 -11.24
CA LYS A 325 14.96 -1.28 -12.57
C LYS A 325 14.47 -2.70 -12.73
N THR A 326 14.51 -3.46 -11.62
CA THR A 326 14.04 -4.84 -11.59
C THR A 326 12.68 -4.97 -10.91
N SER A 327 11.94 -6.03 -11.26
CA SER A 327 10.70 -6.43 -10.61
C SER A 327 10.88 -6.69 -9.11
N LEU A 328 12.05 -7.19 -8.70
CA LEU A 328 12.42 -7.42 -7.30
C LEU A 328 12.51 -6.11 -6.51
N GLU A 329 13.22 -5.12 -7.04
CA GLU A 329 13.35 -3.80 -6.42
C GLU A 329 12.00 -3.09 -6.31
N PHE A 330 11.19 -3.17 -7.37
CA PHE A 330 9.83 -2.64 -7.38
C PHE A 330 8.99 -3.28 -6.27
N PHE A 331 9.01 -4.62 -6.20
CA PHE A 331 8.24 -5.38 -5.22
C PHE A 331 8.69 -5.11 -3.78
N PHE A 332 10.00 -4.96 -3.55
CA PHE A 332 10.56 -4.58 -2.26
C PHE A 332 10.05 -3.20 -1.80
N GLY A 333 10.12 -2.19 -2.67
CA GLY A 333 9.58 -0.86 -2.39
C GLY A 333 8.08 -0.88 -2.12
N TRP A 334 7.33 -1.68 -2.88
CA TRP A 334 5.89 -1.84 -2.75
C TRP A 334 5.46 -2.42 -1.40
N GLU A 335 6.17 -3.44 -0.92
CA GLU A 335 5.92 -4.06 0.39
C GLU A 335 6.33 -3.14 1.55
N LEU A 336 7.44 -2.40 1.45
CA LEU A 336 7.81 -1.39 2.45
C LEU A 336 6.79 -0.25 2.54
N MET A 337 6.29 0.22 1.40
CA MET A 337 5.19 1.18 1.32
C MET A 337 3.94 0.61 2.03
N THR A 338 3.61 -0.65 1.78
CA THR A 338 2.44 -1.32 2.36
C THR A 338 2.55 -1.46 3.88
N LEU A 339 3.69 -1.92 4.40
CA LEU A 339 3.91 -2.09 5.83
C LEU A 339 3.88 -0.75 6.58
N SER A 340 4.58 0.27 6.06
CA SER A 340 4.64 1.59 6.69
C SER A 340 3.28 2.28 6.71
N SER A 341 2.54 2.25 5.60
CA SER A 341 1.18 2.81 5.51
C SER A 341 0.19 2.06 6.41
N TYR A 342 0.28 0.73 6.52
CA TYR A 342 -0.51 -0.05 7.48
C TYR A 342 -0.29 0.44 8.91
N LEU A 343 0.98 0.52 9.34
CA LEU A 343 1.32 0.93 10.69
C LEU A 343 0.87 2.38 10.98
N LEU A 344 0.89 3.27 9.98
CA LEU A 344 0.36 4.62 10.07
C LEU A 344 -1.18 4.66 10.18
N VAL A 345 -1.92 3.83 9.44
CA VAL A 345 -3.39 3.70 9.59
C VAL A 345 -3.74 3.33 11.03
N THR A 346 -3.01 2.38 11.61
CA THR A 346 -3.26 1.92 12.98
C THR A 346 -2.92 2.93 14.09
N LEU A 347 -2.35 4.11 13.76
CA LEU A 347 -2.17 5.21 14.71
C LEU A 347 -3.41 6.09 14.88
N GLY A 348 -4.43 5.93 14.02
CA GLY A 348 -5.68 6.69 14.14
C GLY A 348 -6.65 6.12 15.17
N ARG A 349 -7.71 6.88 15.50
CA ARG A 349 -8.64 6.63 16.63
C ARG A 349 -9.23 5.22 16.65
N GLU A 350 -9.77 4.75 15.52
CA GLU A 350 -10.25 3.36 15.33
C GLU A 350 -9.44 2.62 14.26
N GLY A 351 -8.16 3.01 14.12
CA GLY A 351 -7.31 2.62 13.01
C GLY A 351 -6.88 1.15 13.01
N VAL A 352 -6.91 0.47 14.16
CA VAL A 352 -6.43 -0.91 14.31
C VAL A 352 -7.22 -1.91 13.44
N LYS A 353 -8.56 -1.88 13.55
CA LYS A 353 -9.44 -2.77 12.78
C LYS A 353 -9.38 -2.48 11.28
N SER A 354 -9.48 -1.19 10.93
CA SER A 354 -9.38 -0.74 9.53
C SER A 354 -7.99 -1.02 8.93
N GLY A 355 -6.94 -0.94 9.74
CA GLY A 355 -5.57 -1.26 9.36
C GLY A 355 -5.39 -2.73 9.01
N LEU A 356 -5.96 -3.66 9.77
CA LEU A 356 -5.88 -5.09 9.43
C LEU A 356 -6.51 -5.38 8.05
N ASN A 357 -7.70 -4.82 7.79
CA ASN A 357 -8.34 -4.95 6.48
C ASN A 357 -7.48 -4.33 5.37
N TYR A 358 -6.93 -3.12 5.61
CA TYR A 358 -6.00 -2.47 4.69
C TYR A 358 -4.79 -3.35 4.34
N LEU A 359 -4.16 -3.95 5.36
CA LEU A 359 -2.99 -4.80 5.18
C LEU A 359 -3.32 -6.03 4.35
N LEU A 360 -4.41 -6.74 4.67
CA LEU A 360 -4.76 -7.97 3.97
C LEU A 360 -5.08 -7.75 2.49
N PHE A 361 -5.82 -6.70 2.16
CA PHE A 361 -6.05 -6.35 0.76
C PHE A 361 -4.76 -5.87 0.08
N SER A 362 -3.88 -5.14 0.79
CA SER A 362 -2.60 -4.71 0.23
C SER A 362 -1.61 -5.87 -0.01
N LEU A 363 -1.60 -6.89 0.87
CA LEU A 363 -0.81 -8.11 0.66
C LEU A 363 -1.39 -8.95 -0.47
N GLY A 364 -2.73 -9.08 -0.56
CA GLY A 364 -3.37 -9.72 -1.70
C GLY A 364 -2.99 -9.04 -3.02
N SER A 365 -3.03 -7.69 -3.04
CA SER A 365 -2.54 -6.86 -4.15
C SER A 365 -1.09 -7.18 -4.51
N ALA A 366 -0.20 -7.19 -3.53
CA ALA A 366 1.21 -7.50 -3.73
C ALA A 366 1.41 -8.93 -4.27
N TYR A 367 0.65 -9.91 -3.79
CA TYR A 367 0.75 -11.29 -4.26
C TYR A 367 0.30 -11.49 -5.70
N PHE A 368 -0.73 -10.76 -6.16
CA PHE A 368 -1.06 -10.70 -7.59
C PHE A 368 0.08 -10.08 -8.42
N ILE A 369 0.72 -9.02 -7.89
CA ILE A 369 1.88 -8.41 -8.55
C ILE A 369 3.05 -9.40 -8.65
N LEU A 370 3.36 -10.09 -7.55
CA LEU A 370 4.42 -11.11 -7.50
C LEU A 370 4.15 -12.26 -8.46
N ALA A 371 2.91 -12.75 -8.54
CA ALA A 371 2.53 -13.79 -9.49
C ALA A 371 2.69 -13.32 -10.95
N GLY A 372 2.31 -12.07 -11.25
CA GLY A 372 2.51 -11.47 -12.56
C GLY A 372 3.98 -11.34 -12.95
N PHE A 373 4.84 -10.87 -12.04
CA PHE A 373 6.28 -10.80 -12.26
C PHE A 373 6.93 -12.18 -12.39
N ALA A 374 6.47 -13.17 -11.62
CA ALA A 374 6.99 -14.53 -11.72
C ALA A 374 6.69 -15.15 -13.09
N LEU A 375 5.49 -14.93 -13.62
CA LEU A 375 5.15 -15.38 -14.97
C LEU A 375 5.93 -14.64 -16.05
N ALA A 376 6.13 -13.32 -15.89
CA ALA A 376 6.97 -12.56 -16.82
C ALA A 376 8.43 -13.04 -16.82
N TYR A 377 8.97 -13.37 -15.64
CA TYR A 377 10.29 -13.98 -15.51
C TYR A 377 10.35 -15.35 -16.20
N ALA A 378 9.36 -16.22 -15.99
CA ALA A 378 9.30 -17.52 -16.65
C ALA A 378 9.23 -17.41 -18.18
N ALA A 379 8.60 -16.35 -18.71
CA ALA A 379 8.46 -16.13 -20.14
C ALA A 379 9.71 -15.50 -20.79
N SER A 380 10.40 -14.60 -20.08
CA SER A 380 11.51 -13.80 -20.63
C SER A 380 12.90 -14.16 -20.12
N GLY A 381 13.00 -14.84 -18.98
CA GLY A 381 14.24 -15.06 -18.23
C GLY A 381 14.80 -13.79 -17.57
N SER A 382 14.12 -12.65 -17.67
CA SER A 382 14.61 -11.35 -17.19
C SER A 382 13.83 -10.83 -16.00
N LEU A 383 14.54 -10.19 -15.07
CA LEU A 383 13.93 -9.45 -13.96
C LEU A 383 13.77 -7.96 -14.28
N LEU A 384 14.30 -7.48 -15.41
CA LEU A 384 14.24 -6.07 -15.78
C LEU A 384 12.81 -5.68 -16.15
N LEU A 385 12.35 -4.54 -15.63
CA LEU A 385 11.02 -4.02 -15.92
C LEU A 385 10.87 -3.59 -17.39
N SER A 386 11.97 -3.23 -18.05
CA SER A 386 12.01 -2.92 -19.49
C SER A 386 11.68 -4.13 -20.36
N ASP A 387 11.90 -5.34 -19.84
CA ASP A 387 11.82 -6.57 -20.62
C ASP A 387 10.44 -7.23 -20.48
N LEU A 388 9.51 -6.63 -19.73
CA LEU A 388 8.17 -7.17 -19.52
C LEU A 388 7.43 -7.46 -20.84
N GLY A 389 7.61 -6.61 -21.86
CA GLY A 389 7.02 -6.80 -23.18
C GLY A 389 7.56 -8.01 -23.95
N SER A 390 8.71 -8.57 -23.57
CA SER A 390 9.29 -9.74 -24.25
C SER A 390 8.62 -11.08 -23.91
N SER A 391 7.49 -11.06 -23.17
CA SER A 391 6.83 -12.24 -22.60
C SER A 391 5.91 -13.03 -23.56
N GLY A 392 5.88 -12.67 -24.85
CA GLY A 392 5.12 -13.39 -25.89
C GLY A 392 3.63 -13.57 -25.58
N ASP A 393 3.09 -14.77 -25.85
CA ASP A 393 1.65 -15.09 -25.71
C ASP A 393 1.10 -14.92 -24.28
N SER A 394 1.97 -14.86 -23.27
CA SER A 394 1.57 -14.71 -21.86
C SER A 394 1.25 -13.26 -21.46
N ILE A 395 1.50 -12.27 -22.33
CA ILE A 395 1.32 -10.83 -22.05
C ILE A 395 -0.06 -10.52 -21.49
N GLY A 396 -1.14 -11.05 -22.07
CA GLY A 396 -2.51 -10.79 -21.61
C GLY A 396 -2.77 -11.25 -20.17
N LEU A 397 -2.21 -12.41 -19.78
CA LEU A 397 -2.35 -12.95 -18.43
C LEU A 397 -1.47 -12.20 -17.43
N ILE A 398 -0.22 -11.90 -17.81
CA ILE A 398 0.71 -11.08 -17.02
C ILE A 398 0.11 -9.71 -16.74
N PHE A 399 -0.41 -9.03 -17.78
CA PHE A 399 -1.11 -7.75 -17.65
C PHE A 399 -2.28 -7.87 -16.69
N SER A 400 -3.11 -8.91 -16.82
CA SER A 400 -4.28 -9.12 -15.96
C SER A 400 -3.90 -9.30 -14.49
N LEU A 401 -2.89 -10.13 -14.18
CA LEU A 401 -2.42 -10.34 -12.81
C LEU A 401 -1.87 -9.05 -12.19
N LEU A 402 -1.00 -8.35 -12.91
CA LEU A 402 -0.42 -7.08 -12.44
C LEU A 402 -1.50 -6.00 -12.27
N ALA A 403 -2.40 -5.87 -13.24
CA ALA A 403 -3.51 -4.91 -13.20
C ALA A 403 -4.46 -5.17 -12.03
N ILE A 404 -4.83 -6.44 -11.77
CA ILE A 404 -5.63 -6.81 -10.59
C ILE A 404 -4.92 -6.34 -9.31
N GLY A 405 -3.63 -6.60 -9.19
CA GLY A 405 -2.82 -6.15 -8.06
C GLY A 405 -2.90 -4.64 -7.84
N PHE A 406 -2.66 -3.83 -8.87
CA PHE A 406 -2.72 -2.38 -8.76
C PHE A 406 -4.13 -1.84 -8.51
N VAL A 407 -5.16 -2.44 -9.13
CA VAL A 407 -6.57 -2.08 -8.92
C VAL A 407 -7.02 -2.36 -7.49
N ILE A 408 -6.57 -3.47 -6.87
CA ILE A 408 -6.83 -3.74 -5.45
C ILE A 408 -6.26 -2.61 -4.58
N LYS A 409 -5.02 -2.16 -4.87
CA LYS A 409 -4.36 -1.05 -4.13
C LYS A 409 -5.06 0.29 -4.32
N MET A 410 -5.74 0.48 -5.44
CA MET A 410 -6.52 1.69 -5.72
C MET A 410 -7.96 1.63 -5.18
N GLY A 411 -8.37 0.48 -4.62
CA GLY A 411 -9.73 0.28 -4.11
C GLY A 411 -10.78 0.17 -5.22
N GLY A 412 -10.47 -0.58 -6.28
CA GLY A 412 -11.39 -0.86 -7.39
C GLY A 412 -12.68 -1.59 -6.98
N PHE A 413 -13.68 -1.54 -7.85
CA PHE A 413 -14.95 -2.24 -7.69
C PHE A 413 -14.73 -3.73 -7.37
N GLY A 414 -15.56 -4.29 -6.48
CA GLY A 414 -15.40 -5.65 -5.95
C GLY A 414 -14.33 -5.83 -4.86
N VAL A 415 -13.29 -5.00 -4.83
CA VAL A 415 -12.15 -5.09 -3.89
C VAL A 415 -11.94 -3.81 -3.05
N HIS A 416 -12.92 -2.92 -3.04
CA HIS A 416 -12.86 -1.57 -2.45
C HIS A 416 -13.07 -1.51 -0.93
N ILE A 417 -13.52 -2.60 -0.29
CA ILE A 417 -14.05 -2.63 1.09
C ILE A 417 -13.05 -2.04 2.11
N TRP A 418 -11.75 -2.19 1.86
CA TRP A 418 -10.70 -1.68 2.74
C TRP A 418 -10.55 -0.14 2.71
N LEU A 419 -10.80 0.50 1.57
CA LEU A 419 -10.40 1.90 1.31
C LEU A 419 -11.15 2.92 2.17
N PRO A 420 -12.50 2.91 2.24
CA PRO A 420 -13.24 3.89 3.03
C PRO A 420 -12.90 3.84 4.52
N GLY A 421 -12.77 2.63 5.08
CA GLY A 421 -12.42 2.42 6.48
C GLY A 421 -11.00 2.86 6.81
N ALA A 422 -10.03 2.50 5.97
CA ALA A 422 -8.64 2.90 6.17
C ALA A 422 -8.46 4.42 6.14
N TYR A 423 -9.12 5.10 5.20
CA TYR A 423 -8.99 6.56 5.05
C TYR A 423 -9.71 7.30 6.19
N ALA A 424 -10.91 6.86 6.57
CA ALA A 424 -11.67 7.50 7.63
C ALA A 424 -11.00 7.36 9.00
N GLU A 425 -10.50 6.16 9.30
CA GLU A 425 -9.97 5.86 10.63
C GLU A 425 -8.48 6.15 10.80
N ALA A 426 -7.73 6.37 9.73
CA ALA A 426 -6.38 6.92 9.82
C ALA A 426 -6.37 8.27 10.56
N ASP A 427 -5.23 8.60 11.17
CA ASP A 427 -5.02 9.92 11.77
C ASP A 427 -5.26 11.02 10.72
N ASP A 428 -5.86 12.14 11.13
CA ASP A 428 -6.30 13.20 10.22
C ASP A 428 -5.15 13.78 9.38
N ASP A 429 -3.93 13.79 9.93
CA ASP A 429 -2.72 14.27 9.24
C ASP A 429 -2.22 13.28 8.17
N PHE A 430 -2.59 12.00 8.29
CA PHE A 430 -2.16 10.95 7.37
C PHE A 430 -3.20 10.65 6.29
N THR A 431 -4.49 10.89 6.54
CA THR A 431 -5.54 10.62 5.54
C THR A 431 -5.28 11.36 4.22
N ALA A 432 -4.80 12.61 4.28
CA ALA A 432 -4.42 13.36 3.09
C ALA A 432 -3.29 12.65 2.31
N MET A 433 -2.28 12.11 3.02
CA MET A 433 -1.18 11.35 2.42
C MET A 433 -1.69 10.08 1.72
N LEU A 434 -2.55 9.29 2.37
CA LEU A 434 -3.11 8.07 1.80
C LEU A 434 -3.82 8.31 0.46
N SER A 435 -4.69 9.32 0.42
CA SER A 435 -5.47 9.65 -0.78
C SER A 435 -4.66 10.42 -1.80
N ALA A 436 -4.03 11.52 -1.41
CA ALA A 436 -3.38 12.44 -2.35
C ALA A 436 -2.06 11.88 -2.89
N VAL A 437 -1.36 11.03 -2.16
CA VAL A 437 -0.01 10.58 -2.51
C VAL A 437 0.07 9.07 -2.69
N VAL A 438 -0.19 8.27 -1.65
CA VAL A 438 0.04 6.81 -1.68
C VAL A 438 -0.77 6.12 -2.78
N SER A 439 -2.02 6.54 -3.02
CA SER A 439 -2.85 5.96 -4.09
C SER A 439 -2.26 6.09 -5.50
N LYS A 440 -1.29 7.01 -5.70
CA LYS A 440 -0.65 7.25 -7.01
C LYS A 440 0.37 6.18 -7.34
N ALA A 441 0.86 5.41 -6.36
CA ALA A 441 1.70 4.26 -6.61
C ALA A 441 0.96 3.20 -7.46
N GLY A 442 -0.33 2.97 -7.22
CA GLY A 442 -1.14 2.08 -8.05
C GLY A 442 -1.32 2.59 -9.48
N ILE A 443 -1.52 3.90 -9.64
CA ILE A 443 -1.62 4.55 -10.95
C ILE A 443 -0.30 4.42 -11.71
N PHE A 444 0.82 4.69 -11.04
CA PHE A 444 2.16 4.52 -11.61
C PHE A 444 2.37 3.08 -12.08
N GLY A 445 2.04 2.09 -11.24
CA GLY A 445 2.13 0.68 -11.60
C GLY A 445 1.28 0.31 -12.82
N LEU A 446 0.03 0.80 -12.90
CA LEU A 446 -0.83 0.58 -14.06
C LEU A 446 -0.26 1.18 -15.35
N ILE A 447 0.31 2.39 -15.29
CA ILE A 447 0.90 3.00 -16.49
C ILE A 447 2.20 2.30 -16.87
N LEU A 448 3.03 1.92 -15.90
CA LEU A 448 4.25 1.15 -16.14
C LEU A 448 3.93 -0.14 -16.92
N ILE A 449 2.94 -0.91 -16.47
CA ILE A 449 2.58 -2.15 -17.18
C ILE A 449 1.88 -1.87 -18.51
N ALA A 450 1.05 -0.83 -18.60
CA ALA A 450 0.40 -0.46 -19.86
C ALA A 450 1.43 -0.07 -20.93
N ALA A 451 2.49 0.64 -20.52
CA ALA A 451 3.58 1.07 -21.39
C ALA A 451 4.52 -0.06 -21.82
N ASN A 452 4.84 -1.00 -20.91
CA ASN A 452 5.80 -2.07 -21.23
C ASN A 452 5.16 -3.33 -21.80
N LEU A 453 3.88 -3.60 -21.49
CA LEU A 453 3.23 -4.83 -21.95
C LEU A 453 2.49 -4.66 -23.28
N GLY A 454 1.87 -3.50 -23.54
CA GLY A 454 1.07 -3.26 -24.76
C GLY A 454 -0.01 -4.33 -24.99
N VAL A 455 -1.29 -4.01 -24.78
CA VAL A 455 -2.30 -5.08 -24.84
C VAL A 455 -2.53 -5.57 -26.28
N GLN A 456 -2.02 -6.75 -26.60
CA GLN A 456 -2.44 -7.57 -27.73
C GLN A 456 -3.15 -8.81 -27.15
N SER A 457 -4.44 -8.97 -27.42
CA SER A 457 -5.17 -10.17 -27.03
C SER A 457 -5.70 -10.88 -28.27
N ASP A 458 -5.21 -12.09 -28.51
CA ASP A 458 -5.78 -13.01 -29.50
C ASP A 458 -7.11 -13.63 -29.02
N ILE A 459 -7.41 -13.49 -27.73
CA ILE A 459 -8.65 -13.90 -27.08
C ILE A 459 -9.65 -12.76 -27.26
N GLY A 460 -10.87 -13.05 -27.76
CA GLY A 460 -11.88 -12.05 -28.14
C GLY A 460 -12.39 -11.08 -27.05
N LEU A 461 -11.76 -11.02 -25.87
CA LEU A 461 -11.98 -10.01 -24.84
C LEU A 461 -10.66 -9.33 -24.50
N ASP A 462 -10.52 -8.06 -24.89
CA ASP A 462 -9.39 -7.19 -24.57
C ASP A 462 -9.32 -6.91 -23.05
N PRO A 463 -8.23 -7.32 -22.35
CA PRO A 463 -8.01 -7.02 -20.94
C PRO A 463 -8.10 -5.52 -20.61
N ALA A 464 -7.71 -4.63 -21.53
CA ALA A 464 -7.83 -3.19 -21.33
C ALA A 464 -9.29 -2.75 -21.31
N TYR A 465 -10.15 -3.34 -22.15
CA TYR A 465 -11.59 -3.06 -22.12
C TYR A 465 -12.25 -3.50 -20.80
N VAL A 466 -11.87 -4.67 -20.28
CA VAL A 466 -12.33 -5.13 -18.96
C VAL A 466 -11.85 -4.18 -17.86
N LEU A 467 -10.61 -3.73 -17.92
CA LEU A 467 -10.07 -2.72 -17.00
C LEU A 467 -10.85 -1.40 -17.07
N GLY A 468 -11.26 -0.99 -18.29
CA GLY A 468 -12.10 0.19 -18.51
C GLY A 468 -13.44 0.12 -17.78
N TRP A 469 -14.10 -1.04 -17.86
CA TRP A 469 -15.33 -1.33 -17.11
C TRP A 469 -15.12 -1.35 -15.60
N ILE A 470 -14.05 -2.00 -15.12
CA ILE A 470 -13.71 -1.99 -13.69
C ILE A 470 -13.51 -0.55 -13.20
N GLY A 471 -12.78 0.27 -13.96
CA GLY A 471 -12.57 1.68 -13.65
C GLY A 471 -13.88 2.46 -13.52
N ILE A 472 -14.79 2.32 -14.49
CA ILE A 472 -16.00 3.14 -14.50
C ILE A 472 -17.07 2.66 -13.50
N LEU A 473 -17.12 1.35 -13.25
CA LEU A 473 -17.94 0.81 -12.16
C LEU A 473 -17.38 1.27 -10.81
N THR A 474 -16.06 1.33 -10.65
CA THR A 474 -15.44 1.94 -9.45
C THR A 474 -15.88 3.39 -9.27
N ALA A 475 -15.85 4.18 -10.35
CA ALA A 475 -16.31 5.57 -10.34
C ALA A 475 -17.78 5.70 -9.94
N THR A 476 -18.64 4.84 -10.51
CA THR A 476 -20.08 4.87 -10.30
C THR A 476 -20.45 4.43 -8.88
N PHE A 477 -19.94 3.28 -8.43
CA PHE A 477 -20.20 2.78 -7.07
C PHE A 477 -19.60 3.68 -6.00
N GLY A 478 -18.40 4.22 -6.20
CA GLY A 478 -17.82 5.21 -5.30
C GLY A 478 -18.71 6.44 -5.14
N ALA A 479 -19.29 6.95 -6.24
CA ALA A 479 -20.22 8.06 -6.19
C ALA A 479 -21.53 7.71 -5.47
N MET A 480 -22.14 6.56 -5.79
CA MET A 480 -23.38 6.11 -5.14
C MET A 480 -23.20 5.91 -3.63
N MET A 481 -22.10 5.28 -3.21
CA MET A 481 -21.82 5.05 -1.79
C MET A 481 -21.53 6.35 -1.04
N ALA A 482 -20.87 7.33 -1.67
CA ALA A 482 -20.61 8.65 -1.11
C ALA A 482 -21.91 9.43 -0.80
N VAL A 483 -22.96 9.27 -1.63
CA VAL A 483 -24.27 9.91 -1.41
C VAL A 483 -24.87 9.51 -0.07
N PHE A 484 -24.64 8.30 0.44
CA PHE A 484 -25.22 7.88 1.72
C PHE A 484 -24.31 8.13 2.93
N GLN A 485 -23.13 8.74 2.75
CA GLN A 485 -22.23 9.00 3.87
C GLN A 485 -22.58 10.29 4.62
N GLU A 486 -22.73 10.15 5.95
CA GLU A 486 -22.87 11.27 6.89
C GLU A 486 -21.55 11.69 7.53
N ASP A 487 -20.59 10.76 7.62
CA ASP A 487 -19.23 11.04 8.07
C ASP A 487 -18.43 11.72 6.95
N ILE A 488 -17.85 12.88 7.28
CA ILE A 488 -17.15 13.72 6.31
C ILE A 488 -15.90 13.04 5.72
N LYS A 489 -15.14 12.27 6.51
CA LYS A 489 -13.94 11.57 6.03
C LYS A 489 -14.33 10.39 5.15
N ARG A 490 -15.35 9.62 5.54
CA ARG A 490 -15.87 8.51 4.72
C ARG A 490 -16.43 8.98 3.38
N LEU A 491 -17.17 10.10 3.36
CA LEU A 491 -17.66 10.69 2.13
C LEU A 491 -16.51 11.01 1.16
N VAL A 492 -15.47 11.70 1.65
CA VAL A 492 -14.32 12.05 0.81
C VAL A 492 -13.47 10.82 0.45
N ALA A 493 -13.47 9.76 1.25
CA ALA A 493 -12.82 8.49 0.91
C ALA A 493 -13.51 7.78 -0.27
N TYR A 494 -14.84 7.61 -0.24
CA TYR A 494 -15.61 7.07 -1.37
C TYR A 494 -15.50 7.96 -2.62
N SER A 495 -15.45 9.27 -2.42
CA SER A 495 -15.15 10.20 -3.51
C SER A 495 -13.75 9.98 -4.10
N SER A 496 -12.75 9.58 -3.30
CA SER A 496 -11.40 9.25 -3.81
C SER A 496 -11.42 7.98 -4.65
N MET A 497 -12.10 6.94 -4.16
CA MET A 497 -12.39 5.73 -4.95
C MET A 497 -13.03 6.10 -6.30
N GLY A 498 -14.01 7.01 -6.28
CA GLY A 498 -14.67 7.49 -7.49
C GLY A 498 -13.70 8.09 -8.52
N GLN A 499 -12.80 8.98 -8.07
CA GLN A 499 -11.82 9.65 -8.92
C GLN A 499 -10.74 8.71 -9.45
N LEU A 500 -10.28 7.76 -8.64
CA LEU A 500 -9.35 6.72 -9.07
C LEU A 500 -9.98 5.84 -10.17
N GLY A 501 -11.28 5.58 -10.09
CA GLY A 501 -12.02 4.86 -11.14
C GLY A 501 -11.91 5.52 -12.52
N TYR A 502 -12.11 6.84 -12.62
CA TYR A 502 -11.93 7.56 -13.88
C TYR A 502 -10.49 7.49 -14.42
N ILE A 503 -9.50 7.55 -13.53
CA ILE A 503 -8.08 7.45 -13.91
C ILE A 503 -7.80 6.05 -14.48
N VAL A 504 -8.30 4.99 -13.85
CA VAL A 504 -8.19 3.61 -14.37
C VAL A 504 -8.85 3.51 -15.74
N THR A 505 -10.05 4.06 -15.93
CA THR A 505 -10.72 4.08 -17.24
C THR A 505 -9.90 4.83 -18.29
N GLY A 506 -9.25 5.94 -17.93
CA GLY A 506 -8.36 6.67 -18.85
C GLY A 506 -7.14 5.87 -19.28
N ILE A 507 -6.51 5.12 -18.35
CA ILE A 507 -5.36 4.24 -18.66
C ILE A 507 -5.81 3.09 -19.57
N ALA A 508 -6.97 2.50 -19.28
CA ALA A 508 -7.58 1.41 -20.05
C ALA A 508 -7.88 1.76 -21.52
N LEU A 509 -7.98 3.04 -21.86
CA LEU A 509 -8.17 3.47 -23.25
C LEU A 509 -6.96 3.16 -24.13
N MET A 510 -5.76 2.96 -23.56
CA MET A 510 -4.55 2.60 -24.33
C MET A 510 -4.29 3.51 -25.53
N SER A 511 -4.58 4.80 -25.37
CA SER A 511 -4.43 5.83 -26.41
C SER A 511 -3.79 7.08 -25.82
N HIS A 512 -3.19 7.91 -26.68
CA HIS A 512 -2.55 9.16 -26.27
C HIS A 512 -3.48 10.03 -25.43
N LEU A 513 -4.67 10.31 -25.96
CA LEU A 513 -5.64 11.17 -25.28
C LEU A 513 -6.14 10.57 -23.96
N GLY A 514 -6.33 9.24 -23.92
CA GLY A 514 -6.73 8.52 -22.71
C GLY A 514 -5.69 8.62 -21.59
N TRP A 515 -4.41 8.43 -21.91
CA TRP A 515 -3.33 8.48 -20.92
C TRP A 515 -2.99 9.90 -20.48
N VAL A 516 -2.99 10.88 -21.39
CA VAL A 516 -2.83 12.29 -21.00
C VAL A 516 -3.97 12.70 -20.08
N SER A 517 -5.21 12.30 -20.38
CA SER A 517 -6.36 12.50 -19.50
C SER A 517 -6.14 11.86 -18.12
N ALA A 518 -5.76 10.58 -18.08
CA ALA A 518 -5.54 9.86 -16.83
C ALA A 518 -4.48 10.51 -15.94
N LEU A 519 -3.33 10.88 -16.51
CA LEU A 519 -2.28 11.55 -15.76
C LEU A 519 -2.69 12.97 -15.33
N TYR A 520 -3.37 13.72 -16.19
CA TYR A 520 -3.89 15.05 -15.85
C TYR A 520 -4.89 14.96 -14.68
N MET A 521 -5.80 13.97 -14.72
CA MET A 521 -6.70 13.67 -13.61
C MET A 521 -5.97 13.19 -12.36
N THR A 522 -4.84 12.50 -12.51
CA THR A 522 -3.98 12.08 -11.39
C THR A 522 -3.38 13.27 -10.65
N VAL A 523 -2.85 14.25 -11.38
CA VAL A 523 -2.33 15.51 -10.80
C VAL A 523 -3.46 16.28 -10.12
N ASN A 524 -4.61 16.42 -10.78
CA ASN A 524 -5.76 17.08 -10.16
C ASN A 524 -6.24 16.37 -8.90
N HIS A 525 -6.30 15.04 -8.93
CA HIS A 525 -6.70 14.24 -7.77
C HIS A 525 -5.74 14.44 -6.59
N PHE A 526 -4.43 14.55 -6.82
CA PHE A 526 -3.49 14.97 -5.79
C PHE A 526 -3.86 16.34 -5.21
N LEU A 527 -4.04 17.36 -6.06
CA LEU A 527 -4.30 18.74 -5.64
C LEU A 527 -5.61 18.87 -4.84
N PHE A 528 -6.75 18.49 -5.41
CA PHE A 528 -8.03 18.71 -4.74
C PHE A 528 -8.26 17.77 -3.56
N LYS A 529 -7.75 16.52 -3.56
CA LYS A 529 -7.88 15.65 -2.37
C LYS A 529 -6.94 16.07 -1.26
N GLY A 530 -5.74 16.55 -1.58
CA GLY A 530 -4.85 17.15 -0.61
C GLY A 530 -5.55 18.30 0.11
N ILE A 531 -6.17 19.22 -0.64
CA ILE A 531 -6.95 20.32 -0.05
C ILE A 531 -8.11 19.79 0.78
N LEU A 532 -8.96 18.91 0.24
CA LEU A 532 -10.15 18.42 0.95
C LEU A 532 -9.82 17.73 2.27
N PHE A 533 -8.84 16.82 2.29
CA PHE A 533 -8.50 16.12 3.54
C PHE A 533 -7.79 17.03 4.55
N LEU A 534 -6.95 17.98 4.11
CA LEU A 534 -6.35 18.95 5.02
C LEU A 534 -7.39 19.96 5.56
N SER A 535 -8.36 20.40 4.75
CA SER A 535 -9.52 21.18 5.20
C SER A 535 -10.31 20.40 6.25
N ILE A 536 -10.60 19.12 6.00
CA ILE A 536 -11.32 18.26 6.93
C ILE A 536 -10.55 18.09 8.24
N ALA A 537 -9.22 17.89 8.19
CA ALA A 537 -8.38 17.85 9.37
C ALA A 537 -8.52 19.15 10.19
N GLY A 538 -8.57 20.31 9.52
CA GLY A 538 -8.79 21.61 10.16
C GLY A 538 -10.19 21.74 10.79
N ILE A 539 -11.22 21.24 10.10
CA ILE A 539 -12.60 21.23 10.60
C ILE A 539 -12.70 20.34 11.84
N VAL A 540 -12.25 19.08 11.74
CA VAL A 540 -12.25 18.10 12.86
C VAL A 540 -11.44 18.63 14.04
N LEU A 541 -10.28 19.27 13.79
CA LEU A 541 -9.48 19.89 14.85
C LEU A 541 -10.26 20.97 15.63
N ARG A 542 -11.11 21.73 14.94
CA ARG A 542 -11.85 22.85 15.55
C ARG A 542 -13.17 22.40 16.17
N THR A 543 -13.90 21.52 15.50
CA THR A 543 -15.23 21.07 15.94
C THR A 543 -15.20 19.84 16.84
N ASN A 544 -14.11 19.05 16.79
CA ASN A 544 -14.03 17.69 17.30
C ASN A 544 -15.19 16.78 16.81
N GLU A 545 -15.73 17.08 15.63
CA GLU A 545 -16.85 16.35 15.05
C GLU A 545 -16.50 15.82 13.65
N ARG A 546 -17.07 14.66 13.30
CA ARG A 546 -16.96 14.05 11.96
C ARG A 546 -18.30 13.98 11.23
N MET A 547 -19.41 13.98 11.98
CA MET A 547 -20.74 13.86 11.42
C MET A 547 -21.20 15.21 10.86
N MET A 548 -21.42 15.28 9.54
CA MET A 548 -21.74 16.54 8.86
C MET A 548 -23.03 17.19 9.39
N TYR A 549 -24.04 16.41 9.75
CA TYR A 549 -25.30 16.93 10.30
C TYR A 549 -25.12 17.61 11.67
N LYS A 550 -24.02 17.31 12.38
CA LYS A 550 -23.66 18.00 13.63
C LYS A 550 -22.93 19.32 13.37
N MET A 551 -22.48 19.59 12.16
CA MET A 551 -21.85 20.86 11.77
C MET A 551 -22.88 21.90 11.29
N GLY A 552 -22.41 23.05 10.78
CA GLY A 552 -23.27 24.08 10.19
C GLY A 552 -22.82 25.51 10.49
N GLY A 553 -22.93 26.38 9.49
CA GLY A 553 -22.64 27.82 9.58
C GLY A 553 -21.16 28.17 9.81
N LEU A 554 -20.23 27.27 9.46
CA LEU A 554 -18.79 27.47 9.71
C LEU A 554 -18.14 28.55 8.82
N ILE A 555 -18.80 29.00 7.74
CA ILE A 555 -18.25 30.02 6.82
C ILE A 555 -17.77 31.30 7.54
N LYS A 556 -18.46 31.73 8.60
CA LYS A 556 -18.08 32.93 9.38
C LYS A 556 -16.87 32.71 10.28
N ASN A 557 -16.68 31.48 10.77
CA ASN A 557 -15.62 31.13 11.72
C ASN A 557 -14.34 30.65 11.01
N MET A 558 -14.48 30.04 9.84
CA MET A 558 -13.41 29.40 9.06
C MET A 558 -13.49 29.79 7.56
N PRO A 559 -13.41 31.10 7.21
CA PRO A 559 -13.62 31.57 5.84
C PRO A 559 -12.57 31.07 4.84
N PHE A 560 -11.31 30.89 5.25
CA PHE A 560 -10.28 30.35 4.35
C PHE A 560 -10.50 28.86 4.11
N THR A 561 -10.79 28.09 5.16
CA THR A 561 -11.12 26.67 5.01
C THR A 561 -12.36 26.47 4.12
N PHE A 562 -13.36 27.36 4.22
CA PHE A 562 -14.51 27.38 3.31
C PHE A 562 -14.08 27.60 1.85
N VAL A 563 -13.34 28.68 1.56
CA VAL A 563 -12.90 29.00 0.19
C VAL A 563 -12.05 27.86 -0.38
N PHE A 564 -11.15 27.29 0.42
CA PHE A 564 -10.27 26.21 0.00
C PHE A 564 -11.07 24.95 -0.34
N THR A 565 -12.02 24.58 0.53
CA THR A 565 -12.94 23.46 0.29
C THR A 565 -13.80 23.69 -0.95
N MET A 566 -14.33 24.90 -1.13
CA MET A 566 -15.15 25.26 -2.29
C MET A 566 -14.36 25.14 -3.61
N ILE A 567 -13.14 25.69 -3.67
CA ILE A 567 -12.27 25.59 -4.84
C ILE A 567 -11.97 24.11 -5.14
N ALA A 568 -11.64 23.32 -4.12
CA ALA A 568 -11.37 21.89 -4.30
C ALA A 568 -12.59 21.11 -4.80
N ILE A 569 -13.80 21.47 -4.36
CA ILE A 569 -15.06 20.90 -4.85
C ILE A 569 -15.29 21.25 -6.32
N ILE A 570 -15.18 22.52 -6.69
CA ILE A 570 -15.36 22.97 -8.08
C ILE A 570 -14.35 22.26 -9.00
N ALA A 571 -13.08 22.18 -8.56
CA ALA A 571 -12.01 21.49 -9.28
C ALA A 571 -12.31 19.99 -9.41
N MET A 572 -12.74 19.30 -8.36
CA MET A 572 -13.11 17.88 -8.44
C MET A 572 -14.32 17.63 -9.36
N SER A 573 -15.36 18.46 -9.24
CA SER A 573 -16.61 18.28 -9.99
C SER A 573 -16.42 18.46 -11.49
N GLY A 574 -15.35 19.16 -11.90
CA GLY A 574 -15.05 19.40 -13.30
C GLY A 574 -15.92 20.51 -13.89
N VAL A 575 -16.17 21.56 -13.09
CA VAL A 575 -16.91 22.74 -13.52
C VAL A 575 -15.92 23.79 -14.06
N PRO A 576 -16.15 24.36 -15.26
CA PRO A 576 -15.35 25.47 -15.76
C PRO A 576 -15.35 26.66 -14.76
N PRO A 577 -14.23 27.36 -14.54
CA PRO A 577 -12.98 27.33 -15.31
C PRO A 577 -11.87 26.43 -14.71
N LEU A 578 -12.14 25.62 -13.67
CA LEU A 578 -11.08 24.95 -12.92
C LEU A 578 -10.56 23.66 -13.58
N THR A 579 -9.36 23.25 -13.14
CA THR A 579 -8.57 22.19 -13.78
C THR A 579 -9.31 20.89 -14.05
N GLY A 580 -10.18 20.40 -13.16
CA GLY A 580 -10.83 19.11 -13.36
C GLY A 580 -11.81 19.03 -14.52
N PHE A 581 -12.25 20.18 -15.09
CA PHE A 581 -13.03 20.18 -16.33
C PHE A 581 -12.20 19.59 -17.49
N GLY A 582 -10.96 20.04 -17.64
CA GLY A 582 -10.08 19.60 -18.73
C GLY A 582 -9.86 18.10 -18.75
N GLY A 583 -9.58 17.49 -17.59
CA GLY A 583 -9.33 16.05 -17.49
C GLY A 583 -10.54 15.21 -17.86
N LYS A 584 -11.72 15.53 -17.30
CA LYS A 584 -12.95 14.80 -17.62
C LYS A 584 -13.39 15.01 -19.06
N TRP A 585 -13.22 16.22 -19.60
CA TRP A 585 -13.54 16.51 -21.00
C TRP A 585 -12.68 15.66 -21.94
N MET A 586 -11.37 15.58 -21.70
CA MET A 586 -10.47 14.72 -22.48
C MET A 586 -10.84 13.24 -22.36
N LEU A 587 -11.20 12.76 -21.16
CA LEU A 587 -11.68 11.40 -20.96
C LEU A 587 -12.95 11.12 -21.78
N PHE A 588 -13.93 12.03 -21.77
CA PHE A 588 -15.16 11.86 -22.54
C PHE A 588 -14.89 11.79 -24.04
N ASN A 589 -14.05 12.69 -24.57
CA ASN A 589 -13.66 12.65 -25.98
C ASN A 589 -12.97 11.32 -26.32
N ALA A 590 -12.00 10.89 -25.52
CA ALA A 590 -11.28 9.64 -25.78
C ALA A 590 -12.20 8.40 -25.70
N LEU A 591 -13.20 8.40 -24.81
CA LEU A 591 -14.23 7.35 -24.77
C LEU A 591 -15.14 7.35 -25.99
N MET A 592 -15.50 8.54 -26.49
CA MET A 592 -16.33 8.68 -27.69
C MET A 592 -15.57 8.28 -28.94
N ASP A 593 -14.31 8.70 -29.07
CA ASP A 593 -13.41 8.36 -30.18
C ASP A 593 -13.17 6.85 -30.26
N LYS A 594 -13.00 6.18 -29.11
CA LYS A 594 -12.86 4.71 -29.03
C LYS A 594 -14.19 3.95 -29.18
N GLY A 595 -15.34 4.63 -29.26
CA GLY A 595 -16.67 4.01 -29.38
C GLY A 595 -17.20 3.38 -28.08
N TRP A 596 -16.61 3.68 -26.92
CA TRP A 596 -17.01 3.11 -25.62
C TRP A 596 -18.19 3.88 -25.01
N HIS A 597 -19.29 4.01 -25.76
CA HIS A 597 -20.41 4.89 -25.44
C HIS A 597 -21.09 4.58 -24.10
N PHE A 598 -21.23 3.31 -23.73
CA PHE A 598 -21.80 2.94 -22.42
C PHE A 598 -20.90 3.36 -21.27
N ILE A 599 -19.58 3.17 -21.37
CA ILE A 599 -18.63 3.63 -20.37
C ILE A 599 -18.70 5.16 -20.26
N ALA A 600 -18.81 5.89 -21.39
CA ALA A 600 -19.02 7.35 -21.38
C ALA A 600 -20.31 7.76 -20.66
N ALA A 601 -21.42 7.04 -20.86
CA ALA A 601 -22.68 7.31 -20.17
C ALA A 601 -22.55 7.14 -18.64
N PHE A 602 -21.93 6.05 -18.18
CA PHE A 602 -21.65 5.83 -16.75
C PHE A 602 -20.69 6.90 -16.19
N ALA A 603 -19.68 7.30 -16.98
CA ALA A 603 -18.76 8.37 -16.63
C ALA A 603 -19.48 9.70 -16.38
N PHE A 604 -20.40 10.07 -17.28
CA PHE A 604 -21.18 11.29 -17.15
C PHE A 604 -22.10 11.23 -15.93
N PHE A 605 -22.82 10.11 -15.76
CA PHE A 605 -23.72 9.88 -14.64
C PHE A 605 -23.00 9.97 -13.29
N SER A 606 -21.88 9.26 -13.13
CA SER A 606 -21.08 9.30 -11.91
C SER A 606 -20.59 10.71 -11.59
N SER A 607 -20.23 11.50 -12.62
CA SER A 607 -19.74 12.87 -12.42
C SER A 607 -20.84 13.81 -11.92
N ALA A 608 -22.06 13.65 -12.43
CA ALA A 608 -23.23 14.40 -11.96
C ALA A 608 -23.56 14.07 -10.49
N VAL A 609 -23.58 12.78 -10.13
CA VAL A 609 -23.77 12.34 -8.73
C VAL A 609 -22.65 12.87 -7.84
N ALA A 610 -21.42 12.93 -8.35
CA ALA A 610 -20.27 13.44 -7.62
C ALA A 610 -20.36 14.91 -7.26
N PHE A 611 -20.87 15.73 -8.18
CA PHE A 611 -21.17 17.12 -7.89
C PHE A 611 -22.19 17.26 -6.76
N LEU A 612 -23.27 16.47 -6.78
CA LEU A 612 -24.36 16.57 -5.79
C LEU A 612 -23.89 16.24 -4.36
N TYR A 613 -23.18 15.13 -4.15
CA TYR A 613 -22.73 14.78 -2.79
C TYR A 613 -21.66 15.74 -2.26
N MET A 614 -20.81 16.30 -3.13
CA MET A 614 -19.82 17.30 -2.71
C MET A 614 -20.47 18.65 -2.41
N PHE A 615 -21.46 19.05 -3.19
CA PHE A 615 -22.25 20.25 -2.89
C PHE A 615 -22.94 20.10 -1.52
N ARG A 616 -23.49 18.91 -1.21
CA ARG A 616 -24.05 18.62 0.11
C ARG A 616 -23.02 18.79 1.22
N LEU A 617 -21.78 18.30 1.04
CA LEU A 617 -20.71 18.51 2.02
C LEU A 617 -20.48 20.01 2.27
N LEU A 618 -20.35 20.82 1.21
CA LEU A 618 -20.14 22.26 1.34
C LEU A 618 -21.31 22.93 2.09
N GLN A 619 -22.54 22.60 1.69
CA GLN A 619 -23.75 23.18 2.26
C GLN A 619 -23.93 22.82 3.74
N THR A 620 -23.82 21.53 4.09
CA THR A 620 -24.08 21.04 5.45
C THR A 620 -23.04 21.51 6.46
N VAL A 621 -21.79 21.63 6.04
CA VAL A 621 -20.69 21.98 6.95
C VAL A 621 -20.54 23.49 7.11
N PHE A 622 -20.57 24.25 6.01
CA PHE A 622 -20.22 25.68 6.04
C PHE A 622 -21.41 26.63 5.97
N LEU A 623 -22.49 26.25 5.28
CA LEU A 623 -23.66 27.09 5.08
C LEU A 623 -24.72 26.81 6.17
N GLY A 624 -25.86 27.50 6.08
CA GLY A 624 -26.95 27.38 7.03
C GLY A 624 -26.74 28.17 8.33
N GLN A 625 -27.58 27.88 9.33
CA GLN A 625 -27.52 28.56 10.63
C GLN A 625 -26.34 28.05 11.45
N ARG A 626 -25.54 28.98 11.98
CA ARG A 626 -24.44 28.65 12.88
C ARG A 626 -24.99 28.14 14.22
N LYS A 627 -24.56 26.95 14.62
CA LYS A 627 -24.88 26.38 15.94
C LYS A 627 -24.20 27.17 17.07
N LEU A 628 -24.86 27.23 18.24
CA LEU A 628 -24.35 27.98 19.40
C LEU A 628 -22.96 27.49 19.85
N GLU A 629 -22.74 26.18 19.82
CA GLU A 629 -21.47 25.52 20.15
C GLU A 629 -20.31 25.98 19.24
N HIS A 630 -20.62 26.41 18.01
CA HIS A 630 -19.62 26.86 17.05
C HIS A 630 -19.22 28.34 17.23
N ALA A 631 -19.85 29.08 18.14
CA ALA A 631 -19.68 30.53 18.25
C ALA A 631 -18.23 30.95 18.51
N LYS A 632 -17.48 30.15 19.28
CA LYS A 632 -16.08 30.41 19.67
C LYS A 632 -15.04 29.78 18.74
N LEU A 633 -15.47 29.07 17.70
CA LEU A 633 -14.53 28.45 16.76
C LEU A 633 -13.73 29.51 16.01
N ARG A 634 -12.50 29.14 15.66
CA ARG A 634 -11.58 29.97 14.90
C ARG A 634 -11.08 29.18 13.69
N GLU A 635 -10.50 29.90 12.76
CA GLU A 635 -9.87 29.32 11.58
C GLU A 635 -8.82 28.25 11.93
N ALA A 636 -8.60 27.31 11.02
CA ALA A 636 -7.52 26.33 11.11
C ALA A 636 -6.13 27.02 11.26
N PRO A 637 -5.15 26.37 11.92
CA PRO A 637 -3.80 26.92 12.03
C PRO A 637 -3.18 27.22 10.66
N ALA A 638 -2.42 28.32 10.54
CA ALA A 638 -1.83 28.74 9.27
C ALA A 638 -0.97 27.68 8.59
N ILE A 639 -0.23 26.87 9.38
CA ILE A 639 0.61 25.79 8.84
C ILE A 639 -0.20 24.65 8.22
N LEU A 640 -1.47 24.47 8.63
CA LEU A 640 -2.40 23.51 8.02
C LEU A 640 -3.01 24.08 6.71
N LEU A 641 -3.13 25.41 6.62
CA LEU A 641 -3.64 26.12 5.45
C LEU A 641 -2.57 26.31 4.35
N ALA A 642 -1.29 26.44 4.72
CA ALA A 642 -0.22 26.78 3.77
C ALA A 642 -0.07 25.77 2.61
N PRO A 643 -0.04 24.43 2.84
CA PRO A 643 -0.01 23.48 1.73
C PRO A 643 -1.25 23.56 0.82
N GLN A 644 -2.41 23.84 1.41
CA GLN A 644 -3.66 23.98 0.66
C GLN A 644 -3.62 25.20 -0.25
N PHE A 645 -3.11 26.31 0.25
CA PHE A 645 -2.92 27.52 -0.56
C PHE A 645 -1.99 27.27 -1.76
N ILE A 646 -0.88 26.55 -1.56
CA ILE A 646 0.04 26.17 -2.64
C ILE A 646 -0.68 25.29 -3.68
N MET A 647 -1.44 24.30 -3.24
CA MET A 647 -2.23 23.44 -4.14
C MET A 647 -3.31 24.22 -4.89
N ILE A 648 -3.95 25.20 -4.26
CA ILE A 648 -4.92 26.10 -4.91
C ILE A 648 -4.22 26.97 -5.95
N ALA A 649 -3.08 27.56 -5.62
CA ALA A 649 -2.30 28.34 -6.57
C ALA A 649 -1.94 27.49 -7.79
N ALA A 650 -1.52 26.23 -7.60
CA ALA A 650 -1.29 25.29 -8.69
C ALA A 650 -2.55 25.02 -9.53
N ILE A 651 -3.71 24.78 -8.89
CA ILE A 651 -5.00 24.66 -9.60
C ILE A 651 -5.28 25.91 -10.44
N MET A 652 -5.13 27.11 -9.88
CA MET A 652 -5.41 28.35 -10.60
C MET A 652 -4.47 28.57 -11.79
N VAL A 653 -3.16 28.29 -11.61
CA VAL A 653 -2.15 28.42 -12.66
C VAL A 653 -2.40 27.41 -13.79
N ILE A 654 -2.65 26.14 -13.46
CA ILE A 654 -2.95 25.10 -14.46
C ILE A 654 -4.27 25.40 -15.18
N SER A 655 -5.27 25.94 -14.48
CA SER A 655 -6.55 26.32 -15.09
C SER A 655 -6.39 27.47 -16.09
N ALA A 656 -5.56 28.47 -15.75
CA ALA A 656 -5.27 29.60 -16.63
C ALA A 656 -4.37 29.21 -17.82
N TYR A 657 -3.42 28.30 -17.60
CA TYR A 657 -2.44 27.86 -18.60
C TYR A 657 -2.35 26.32 -18.67
N PRO A 658 -3.35 25.63 -19.25
CA PRO A 658 -3.39 24.16 -19.26
C PRO A 658 -2.16 23.50 -19.90
N ARG A 659 -1.54 24.17 -20.88
CA ARG A 659 -0.32 23.69 -21.57
C ARG A 659 0.87 23.45 -20.63
N LEU A 660 0.96 24.20 -19.52
CA LEU A 660 2.02 23.99 -18.51
C LEU A 660 2.01 22.58 -17.94
N LEU A 661 0.83 21.95 -17.89
CA LEU A 661 0.70 20.57 -17.47
C LEU A 661 0.57 19.61 -18.67
N LEU A 662 -0.19 19.96 -19.70
CA LEU A 662 -0.41 19.06 -20.84
C LEU A 662 0.87 18.75 -21.63
N ASP A 663 1.75 19.72 -21.85
CA ASP A 663 2.95 19.51 -22.68
C ASP A 663 3.93 18.54 -21.99
N PRO A 664 4.27 18.68 -20.69
CA PRO A 664 5.08 17.68 -19.99
C PRO A 664 4.45 16.29 -19.92
N LEU A 665 3.12 16.21 -19.74
CA LEU A 665 2.40 14.92 -19.71
C LEU A 665 2.49 14.22 -21.06
N SER A 666 2.24 14.95 -22.15
CA SER A 666 2.36 14.45 -23.51
C SER A 666 3.79 14.00 -23.80
N ALA A 667 4.79 14.82 -23.48
CA ALA A 667 6.21 14.49 -23.66
C ALA A 667 6.63 13.24 -22.87
N ALA A 668 6.09 13.03 -21.66
CA ALA A 668 6.38 11.86 -20.85
C ALA A 668 5.79 10.55 -21.41
N ILE A 669 4.69 10.64 -22.15
CA ILE A 669 4.00 9.48 -22.73
C ILE A 669 4.49 9.19 -24.17
N ASN A 670 4.86 10.22 -24.94
CA ASN A 670 5.21 10.08 -26.35
C ASN A 670 6.22 8.96 -26.66
N PRO A 671 7.31 8.74 -25.89
CA PRO A 671 8.25 7.64 -26.18
C PRO A 671 7.60 6.26 -26.21
N TRP A 672 6.50 6.07 -25.48
CA TRP A 672 5.77 4.80 -25.39
C TRP A 672 4.72 4.62 -26.49
N LEU A 673 4.40 5.69 -27.23
CA LEU A 673 3.38 5.69 -28.28
C LEU A 673 3.95 5.97 -29.67
N ALA A 674 5.13 6.59 -29.76
CA ALA A 674 5.67 7.17 -30.99
C ALA A 674 6.58 6.24 -31.79
N ASP A 675 6.58 4.92 -31.56
CA ASP A 675 7.38 3.98 -32.35
C ASP A 675 6.55 3.12 -33.32
N PRO A 676 6.29 3.60 -34.55
CA PRO A 676 5.75 2.76 -35.60
C PRO A 676 6.82 1.94 -36.36
N LEU A 677 8.12 2.23 -36.23
CA LEU A 677 9.17 1.68 -37.10
C LEU A 677 10.56 1.70 -36.42
N GLY A 678 10.79 0.92 -35.34
CA GLY A 678 12.06 1.08 -34.62
C GLY A 678 12.47 0.09 -33.51
N GLY A 679 11.91 -1.12 -33.45
CA GLY A 679 12.49 -2.23 -32.66
C GLY A 679 11.71 -2.60 -31.39
N ALA A 680 10.87 -3.62 -31.51
CA ALA A 680 10.22 -4.36 -30.41
C ALA A 680 9.41 -3.56 -29.37
N GLY A 681 9.10 -2.28 -29.63
CA GLY A 681 8.08 -1.53 -28.89
C GLY A 681 6.70 -1.74 -29.51
N PHE A 682 5.76 -2.31 -28.76
CA PHE A 682 4.40 -2.54 -29.23
C PHE A 682 3.67 -1.20 -29.46
N ALA A 683 3.38 -0.89 -30.72
CA ALA A 683 2.55 0.25 -31.08
C ALA A 683 1.13 0.08 -30.51
N LEU A 684 0.77 0.92 -29.54
CA LEU A 684 -0.61 1.08 -29.08
C LEU A 684 -1.40 1.76 -30.21
N GLN A 685 -2.47 1.10 -30.67
CA GLN A 685 -3.27 1.57 -31.81
C GLN A 685 -3.78 3.00 -31.57
N THR A 686 -3.43 3.90 -32.50
CA THR A 686 -3.84 5.30 -32.56
C THR A 686 -5.33 5.49 -32.68
#